data_AF-A0A8C9DI57-F1
#
_entry.id   AF-A0A8C9DI57-F1
#
_cell.length_a   1.000
_cell.length_b   1.000
_cell.length_c   1.000
_cell.angle_alpha   90.00
_cell.angle_beta   90.00
_cell.angle_gamma   90.00
#
_symmetry.space_group_name_H-M   'P 1'
#
loop_
_entity.id
_entity.type
_entity.pdbx_description
1 polymer ?
#
loop_
_entity_poly.entity_id
_entity_poly.type
_entity_poly.pdbx_seq_one_letter_code
_entity_poly.pdbx_strand_id
1 'polypeptide(L)'
;TTATVESLMFQKDTLRNATYRNSRHGLTDPPLLARSAQSRRLTWGRALDASAAHLTRNARRPPLGDRGSEDDARPGYLGNDAASITSLPLPVPGLSCCRKALWCWRSHIAGFGGSGSATRLPRSAAADMAASTAAGKQRIPKVAKVKNKAPAEVQITAEQLLREAKERELELLPPPPQQKITDEEELNDYKLRKRKTFEDNIRKNRTVISNWIKYAQWEESLKEIQRARSIYERALDVDYRNITLWLKYAEMEMKNRQVNHARNIWDRAITTLPRVNQFWYKYTYMEEMLGNIAGARQVFERWMEWQPEEQAWHSYINFELRYKEVDRARTIYERYILWTRSEWCHYCNWIKYARFEEKHAYFAHARKVYERAVEFFGDEHMDEHLYVAFAKFEENQKEFERVRVIYKYALDRISKQEAQELFKNYTIFEKKFGDRRGIEDIIVSKRRFQYEEEVKANPHNYDAWFDYLRLVESDAEAETVREVYERAIANVPPIQEKRHWKRYIYLWVNYALYEELEAKDPERTRQVYQASLELIPHKKFTFAKMWILYAQFEIRQKNLSLARRALGTSIGKCPKNKLFKVYIELELQLREFDRCRKLYEKFLEFGPENCTSWIKFAELETILGDIDRARAIYELAISQPRLDMPEVLWKSYIDFEIEQEETERTRNLYRRLLQRTQHVKVWISFAQFELSSGKEGSLAKCRQIYEEANKTMRNCEEKEERLMLLESWRSFEEEFGTVSDKERVDKLMPEKVKKRRKVQADDGSDAGWEEYFDYIFPEDAANQPNLKLLAMAKLWKKQQQEKEDAEQDPDKDIDESES
;
A
#
# COMPACT_ATOMS: atom_id res chain seq x y z
N THR A 1 -37.33 -41.05 2.93
CA THR A 1 -36.91 -40.44 4.21
C THR A 1 -35.59 -39.71 3.99
N THR A 2 -35.67 -38.50 3.41
CA THR A 2 -34.56 -37.90 2.64
C THR A 2 -34.26 -36.45 3.05
N ALA A 3 -34.70 -36.03 4.24
CA ALA A 3 -34.81 -34.61 4.62
C ALA A 3 -33.90 -34.17 5.79
N THR A 4 -33.03 -35.03 6.33
CA THR A 4 -32.26 -34.76 7.55
C THR A 4 -30.76 -34.57 7.36
N VAL A 5 -30.22 -34.81 6.15
CA VAL A 5 -28.76 -34.75 5.88
C VAL A 5 -28.31 -33.36 5.42
N GLU A 6 -29.17 -32.58 4.76
CA GLU A 6 -28.79 -31.26 4.22
C GLU A 6 -28.66 -30.16 5.30
N SER A 7 -29.34 -30.30 6.43
CA SER A 7 -29.49 -29.23 7.43
C SER A 7 -28.21 -28.90 8.22
N LEU A 8 -27.31 -29.87 8.43
CA LEU A 8 -26.23 -29.75 9.43
C LEU A 8 -24.85 -29.30 8.90
N MET A 9 -24.64 -29.18 7.59
CA MET A 9 -23.40 -28.60 7.03
C MET A 9 -23.55 -27.18 6.49
N PHE A 10 -24.77 -26.69 6.27
CA PHE A 10 -25.00 -25.41 5.56
C PHE A 10 -24.96 -24.14 6.42
N GLN A 11 -24.83 -24.27 7.74
CA GLN A 11 -25.21 -23.21 8.70
C GLN A 11 -24.05 -22.48 9.42
N LYS A 12 -22.78 -22.67 9.02
CA LYS A 12 -21.63 -21.96 9.66
C LYS A 12 -20.66 -21.20 8.74
N ASP A 13 -20.60 -21.47 7.44
CA ASP A 13 -19.73 -20.74 6.49
C ASP A 13 -20.51 -19.74 5.59
N THR A 14 -21.83 -19.66 5.73
CA THR A 14 -22.74 -18.91 4.83
C THR A 14 -23.03 -17.46 5.24
N LEU A 15 -22.54 -16.99 6.40
CA LEU A 15 -22.89 -15.68 6.99
C LEU A 15 -21.84 -14.56 6.82
N ARG A 16 -21.06 -14.55 5.71
CA ARG A 16 -20.17 -13.40 5.38
C ARG A 16 -20.15 -12.88 3.94
N ASN A 17 -20.73 -13.58 2.96
CA ASN A 17 -20.67 -13.21 1.53
C ASN A 17 -22.04 -13.24 0.82
N ALA A 18 -23.08 -12.60 1.39
CA ALA A 18 -24.44 -12.65 0.80
C ALA A 18 -25.33 -11.40 1.07
N THR A 19 -24.79 -10.18 0.97
CA THR A 19 -25.62 -8.96 0.98
C THR A 19 -25.14 -7.91 -0.04
N TYR A 20 -25.59 -8.01 -1.29
CA TYR A 20 -26.01 -6.86 -2.12
C TYR A 20 -26.59 -7.36 -3.46
N ARG A 21 -27.67 -6.68 -3.93
CA ARG A 21 -28.58 -7.05 -5.04
C ARG A 21 -29.60 -8.16 -4.66
N ASN A 22 -30.89 -8.06 -4.98
CA ASN A 22 -31.58 -6.95 -5.66
C ASN A 22 -33.09 -6.90 -5.34
N SER A 23 -33.59 -5.76 -4.82
CA SER A 23 -35.00 -5.36 -4.94
C SER A 23 -35.18 -3.87 -4.61
N ARG A 24 -35.19 -3.01 -5.65
CA ARG A 24 -35.72 -1.64 -5.57
C ARG A 24 -36.78 -1.49 -6.66
N HIS A 25 -38.04 -1.31 -6.27
CA HIS A 25 -39.03 -0.45 -6.93
C HIS A 25 -40.14 -0.13 -5.93
N GLY A 26 -40.76 1.04 -6.05
CA GLY A 26 -41.59 1.68 -5.03
C GLY A 26 -41.10 3.11 -4.79
N LEU A 27 -41.87 4.10 -5.25
CA LEU A 27 -41.54 5.51 -5.10
C LEU A 27 -42.03 6.05 -3.75
N THR A 28 -41.29 6.98 -3.13
CA THR A 28 -41.69 8.38 -2.83
C THR A 28 -40.72 9.03 -1.83
N ASP A 29 -40.18 10.19 -2.18
CA ASP A 29 -39.58 11.18 -1.26
C ASP A 29 -40.61 12.28 -0.92
N PRO A 30 -40.39 13.17 0.07
CA PRO A 30 -39.84 12.99 1.43
C PRO A 30 -40.89 13.52 2.47
N PRO A 31 -40.61 13.88 3.77
CA PRO A 31 -39.81 15.07 4.13
C PRO A 31 -39.08 15.11 5.51
N LEU A 32 -38.02 15.93 5.58
CA LEU A 32 -37.63 16.89 6.65
C LEU A 32 -37.39 16.50 8.16
N LEU A 33 -36.49 17.32 8.75
CA LEU A 33 -36.38 17.76 10.16
C LEU A 33 -35.85 16.81 11.28
N ALA A 34 -34.52 16.90 11.45
CA ALA A 34 -33.83 17.32 12.69
C ALA A 34 -34.34 16.91 14.10
N ARG A 35 -33.45 16.28 14.89
CA ARG A 35 -33.11 16.76 16.25
C ARG A 35 -31.77 16.25 16.82
N SER A 36 -31.21 17.11 17.67
CA SER A 36 -30.14 16.93 18.69
C SER A 36 -29.91 15.51 19.22
N ALA A 37 -28.69 15.00 19.39
CA ALA A 37 -27.49 15.52 20.09
C ALA A 37 -27.51 15.39 21.64
N GLN A 38 -26.75 14.41 22.17
CA GLN A 38 -25.98 14.38 23.43
C GLN A 38 -25.21 13.04 23.43
N SER A 39 -23.87 13.00 23.47
CA SER A 39 -22.95 13.39 24.54
C SER A 39 -22.86 12.38 25.70
N ARG A 40 -21.78 11.58 25.68
CA ARG A 40 -20.83 11.52 26.80
C ARG A 40 -19.43 11.21 26.26
N ARG A 41 -18.43 11.97 26.72
CA ARG A 41 -17.00 11.70 26.49
C ARG A 41 -16.46 10.80 27.60
N LEU A 42 -15.34 10.15 27.31
CA LEU A 42 -14.05 10.10 28.05
C LEU A 42 -13.28 8.92 27.40
N THR A 43 -12.15 9.07 26.69
CA THR A 43 -10.77 9.40 27.15
C THR A 43 -10.37 8.59 28.40
N TRP A 44 -9.21 7.94 28.49
CA TRP A 44 -7.89 8.19 27.87
C TRP A 44 -7.32 6.89 27.21
N GLY A 45 -6.15 6.77 26.54
CA GLY A 45 -5.00 7.66 26.28
C GLY A 45 -3.85 7.50 27.31
N ARG A 46 -2.55 7.45 26.98
CA ARG A 46 -1.76 7.22 25.74
C ARG A 46 -0.25 7.17 26.16
N ALA A 47 0.66 6.73 25.28
CA ALA A 47 2.14 6.77 25.44
C ALA A 47 2.72 5.79 26.51
N LEU A 48 4.00 5.44 26.53
CA LEU A 48 5.23 5.82 25.77
C LEU A 48 5.82 4.57 25.06
N ASP A 49 6.41 4.58 23.86
CA ASP A 49 7.62 5.26 23.32
C ASP A 49 8.98 4.75 23.84
N ALA A 50 9.73 3.99 23.00
CA ALA A 50 11.20 4.03 22.89
C ALA A 50 11.75 3.25 21.66
N SER A 51 12.91 3.68 21.14
CA SER A 51 13.85 2.99 20.21
C SER A 51 13.32 2.52 18.83
N ALA A 52 13.62 3.19 17.70
CA ALA A 52 14.91 3.28 16.98
C ALA A 52 15.30 1.96 16.25
N ALA A 53 15.72 1.92 14.97
CA ALA A 53 15.85 2.93 13.90
C ALA A 53 15.78 2.19 12.52
N HIS A 54 16.00 2.74 11.32
CA HIS A 54 16.44 4.06 10.84
C HIS A 54 15.88 4.34 9.43
N LEU A 55 15.89 5.59 8.96
CA LEU A 55 15.56 5.95 7.57
C LEU A 55 16.80 6.12 6.68
N THR A 56 16.78 5.55 5.48
CA THR A 56 17.47 6.10 4.29
C THR A 56 16.54 6.02 3.08
N ARG A 57 16.82 6.83 2.06
CA ARG A 57 15.91 7.16 0.95
C ARG A 57 16.76 7.39 -0.30
N ASN A 58 16.45 6.77 -1.44
CA ASN A 58 16.41 7.42 -2.77
C ASN A 58 16.34 6.46 -3.99
N ALA A 59 15.86 7.07 -5.09
CA ALA A 59 16.20 6.82 -6.49
C ALA A 59 15.74 5.53 -7.21
N ARG A 60 15.45 5.70 -8.51
CA ARG A 60 15.05 4.71 -9.51
C ARG A 60 16.11 4.65 -10.62
N ARG A 61 16.01 3.62 -11.48
CA ARG A 61 16.62 3.44 -12.83
C ARG A 61 18.02 2.80 -12.84
N PRO A 62 18.41 2.14 -13.96
CA PRO A 62 17.63 1.34 -14.95
C PRO A 62 18.17 -0.12 -15.02
N PRO A 63 17.74 -1.01 -15.93
CA PRO A 63 18.21 -2.40 -15.92
C PRO A 63 19.58 -2.59 -16.61
N LEU A 64 20.24 -3.71 -16.29
CA LEU A 64 21.39 -4.26 -17.01
C LEU A 64 20.97 -5.55 -17.74
N GLY A 65 21.41 -5.71 -18.98
CA GLY A 65 21.42 -6.99 -19.70
C GLY A 65 22.75 -7.72 -19.48
N ASP A 66 22.79 -9.03 -19.72
CA ASP A 66 23.95 -9.86 -19.36
C ASP A 66 24.71 -10.43 -20.58
N ARG A 67 26.04 -10.22 -20.55
CA ARG A 67 27.18 -10.92 -21.20
C ARG A 67 27.14 -11.44 -22.66
N GLY A 68 28.26 -11.18 -23.34
CA GLY A 68 28.75 -11.98 -24.46
C GLY A 68 30.15 -11.57 -24.96
N SER A 69 31.20 -12.22 -24.43
CA SER A 69 32.58 -12.40 -24.99
C SER A 69 33.42 -11.14 -25.38
N GLU A 70 34.75 -11.15 -25.57
CA GLU A 70 35.82 -12.19 -25.62
C GLU A 70 37.02 -11.81 -24.70
N ASP A 71 38.04 -12.67 -24.62
CA ASP A 71 39.28 -12.49 -23.84
C ASP A 71 40.33 -11.58 -24.52
N ASP A 72 41.23 -10.92 -23.75
CA ASP A 72 42.69 -11.19 -23.85
C ASP A 72 43.56 -10.55 -22.71
N ALA A 73 44.87 -10.81 -22.77
CA ALA A 73 45.82 -10.95 -21.66
C ALA A 73 46.47 -9.70 -20.98
N ARG A 74 46.67 -9.85 -19.65
CA ARG A 74 47.90 -9.58 -18.85
C ARG A 74 48.23 -8.14 -18.31
N PRO A 75 49.09 -8.02 -17.25
CA PRO A 75 48.92 -7.00 -16.20
C PRO A 75 50.13 -6.06 -15.92
N GLY A 76 49.93 -5.03 -15.06
CA GLY A 76 51.02 -4.17 -14.55
C GLY A 76 50.71 -3.34 -13.29
N TYR A 77 51.28 -3.78 -12.16
CA TYR A 77 51.76 -3.05 -10.95
C TYR A 77 51.18 -1.71 -10.45
N LEU A 78 50.87 -1.73 -9.14
CA LEU A 78 51.13 -0.75 -8.06
C LEU A 78 51.56 0.71 -8.41
N GLY A 79 50.89 1.68 -7.78
CA GLY A 79 51.41 3.05 -7.61
C GLY A 79 50.47 3.96 -6.82
N ASN A 80 50.89 4.41 -5.63
CA ASN A 80 50.16 5.38 -4.81
C ASN A 80 50.46 6.84 -5.20
N ASP A 81 49.71 7.74 -4.57
CA ASP A 81 50.06 9.12 -4.20
C ASP A 81 49.80 10.29 -5.18
N ALA A 82 48.76 11.04 -4.76
CA ALA A 82 48.81 12.48 -4.50
C ALA A 82 48.70 13.49 -5.66
N ALA A 83 47.46 13.94 -5.86
CA ALA A 83 47.03 15.35 -5.96
C ALA A 83 47.54 16.20 -7.16
N SER A 84 46.71 17.06 -7.77
CA SER A 84 46.04 18.15 -7.06
C SER A 84 45.15 18.99 -8.01
N ILE A 85 44.23 19.79 -7.44
CA ILE A 85 43.80 21.15 -7.90
C ILE A 85 43.19 21.26 -9.33
N THR A 86 41.97 21.79 -9.57
CA THR A 86 40.98 22.48 -8.71
C THR A 86 39.55 22.40 -9.28
N SER A 87 38.56 22.43 -8.39
CA SER A 87 37.23 23.04 -8.62
C SER A 87 37.25 24.45 -7.97
N LEU A 88 36.60 25.52 -8.47
CA LEU A 88 35.15 25.76 -8.62
C LEU A 88 34.94 27.12 -9.34
N PRO A 89 33.69 27.47 -9.69
CA PRO A 89 33.16 28.79 -9.36
C PRO A 89 32.10 28.73 -8.26
N LEU A 90 32.13 29.70 -7.33
CA LEU A 90 31.10 29.93 -6.31
C LEU A 90 29.94 30.77 -6.91
N PRO A 91 28.85 31.03 -6.15
CA PRO A 91 28.88 32.25 -5.32
C PRO A 91 28.14 32.16 -3.96
N VAL A 92 28.93 32.01 -2.89
CA VAL A 92 28.89 32.80 -1.61
C VAL A 92 27.56 32.87 -0.81
N PRO A 93 27.42 33.74 0.23
CA PRO A 93 28.42 34.21 1.23
C PRO A 93 28.34 33.57 2.64
N GLY A 94 28.75 34.27 3.73
CA GLY A 94 28.55 33.87 5.14
C GLY A 94 29.68 34.25 6.14
N LEU A 95 29.75 35.51 6.60
CA LEU A 95 30.91 36.13 7.27
C LEU A 95 31.13 35.92 8.80
N SER A 96 32.22 35.22 9.16
CA SER A 96 33.28 35.74 10.08
C SER A 96 33.00 35.80 11.62
N CYS A 97 33.95 36.03 12.56
CA CYS A 97 35.43 36.15 12.51
C CYS A 97 36.09 35.99 13.91
N CYS A 98 37.29 35.38 14.03
CA CYS A 98 38.47 35.95 14.73
C CYS A 98 39.69 35.00 14.89
N ARG A 99 40.86 35.41 14.36
CA ARG A 99 42.24 35.39 14.94
C ARG A 99 42.84 34.04 15.47
N LYS A 100 44.16 33.77 15.40
CA LYS A 100 45.33 34.56 14.91
C LYS A 100 46.50 33.63 14.50
N ALA A 101 47.25 34.11 13.50
CA ALA A 101 48.49 33.58 12.90
C ALA A 101 49.66 33.19 13.82
N LEU A 102 50.62 32.40 13.26
CA LEU A 102 52.07 32.63 13.38
C LEU A 102 52.90 31.90 12.28
N TRP A 103 53.80 32.63 11.57
CA TRP A 103 55.16 32.22 11.11
C TRP A 103 55.36 31.09 10.06
N CYS A 104 56.41 31.08 9.21
CA CYS A 104 57.37 32.12 8.75
C CYS A 104 58.13 31.68 7.46
N TRP A 105 58.69 32.65 6.69
CA TRP A 105 60.00 32.65 5.97
C TRP A 105 60.47 31.45 5.07
N ARG A 106 61.35 31.57 4.03
CA ARG A 106 61.93 32.69 3.24
C ARG A 106 62.74 32.14 2.02
N SER A 107 62.97 33.00 1.02
CA SER A 107 64.25 33.23 0.29
C SER A 107 64.43 32.73 -1.16
N HIS A 108 64.50 33.66 -2.12
CA HIS A 108 65.62 34.01 -3.05
C HIS A 108 65.12 35.21 -3.92
N ILE A 109 65.77 36.38 -4.13
CA ILE A 109 67.19 36.77 -4.39
C ILE A 109 67.57 36.41 -5.85
N ALA A 110 67.94 37.31 -6.78
CA ALA A 110 68.02 38.79 -6.87
C ALA A 110 68.00 39.21 -8.38
N GLY A 111 68.07 40.47 -8.88
CA GLY A 111 68.13 41.82 -8.28
C GLY A 111 68.41 42.93 -9.35
N PHE A 112 68.65 44.18 -8.89
CA PHE A 112 69.01 45.43 -9.62
C PHE A 112 67.91 46.16 -10.45
N GLY A 113 67.83 47.50 -10.47
CA GLY A 113 68.55 48.49 -9.63
C GLY A 113 68.29 49.98 -9.98
N GLY A 114 68.26 50.86 -8.96
CA GLY A 114 68.22 52.33 -9.03
C GLY A 114 66.89 52.99 -9.49
N SER A 115 66.64 54.31 -9.39
CA SER A 115 67.01 55.36 -8.41
C SER A 115 66.58 56.74 -8.98
N GLY A 116 65.75 57.54 -8.31
CA GLY A 116 65.37 58.86 -8.86
C GLY A 116 64.40 59.71 -8.03
N SER A 117 64.76 60.98 -7.82
CA SER A 117 64.14 61.96 -6.92
C SER A 117 62.79 62.56 -7.35
N ALA A 118 62.01 62.96 -6.34
CA ALA A 118 60.76 63.72 -6.36
C ALA A 118 60.74 65.04 -7.17
N THR A 119 59.53 65.57 -7.47
CA THR A 119 59.08 66.89 -6.94
C THR A 119 57.59 67.26 -7.21
N ARG A 120 57.03 68.06 -6.28
CA ARG A 120 55.97 69.11 -6.42
C ARG A 120 54.58 68.81 -7.02
N LEU A 121 53.59 68.74 -6.12
CA LEU A 121 52.42 69.65 -5.96
C LEU A 121 52.19 70.76 -7.02
N PRO A 122 50.92 71.17 -7.31
CA PRO A 122 49.95 71.56 -6.26
C PRO A 122 48.47 71.14 -6.41
N ARG A 123 47.74 71.27 -5.29
CA ARG A 123 46.27 71.46 -5.23
C ARG A 123 45.99 72.95 -5.02
N SER A 124 44.93 73.48 -5.64
CA SER A 124 44.30 74.76 -5.27
C SER A 124 43.30 74.56 -4.10
N ALA A 125 42.87 75.65 -3.46
CA ALA A 125 42.19 75.60 -2.15
C ALA A 125 40.91 76.45 -2.06
N ALA A 126 39.94 75.93 -1.30
CA ALA A 126 38.84 76.59 -0.59
C ALA A 126 38.32 75.52 0.43
N ALA A 127 38.16 75.68 1.75
CA ALA A 127 37.90 76.85 2.62
C ALA A 127 36.50 77.47 2.42
N ASP A 128 35.67 77.76 3.45
CA ASP A 128 35.63 77.38 4.89
C ASP A 128 34.18 77.73 5.40
N MET A 129 33.70 77.59 6.65
CA MET A 129 34.28 77.28 7.97
C MET A 129 33.21 76.69 8.92
N ALA A 130 33.59 75.89 9.93
CA ALA A 130 32.72 75.54 11.07
C ALA A 130 33.47 75.18 12.38
N ALA A 131 34.03 76.20 13.04
CA ALA A 131 34.40 76.29 14.47
C ALA A 131 34.98 75.05 15.21
N SER A 132 36.25 75.14 15.62
CA SER A 132 36.78 74.37 16.75
C SER A 132 36.67 75.13 18.07
N THR A 133 36.20 74.49 19.14
CA THR A 133 36.37 74.97 20.53
C THR A 133 37.03 73.89 21.38
N ALA A 134 38.35 73.98 21.51
CA ALA A 134 39.13 73.07 22.36
C ALA A 134 39.14 73.55 23.82
N ALA A 135 38.33 72.92 24.67
CA ALA A 135 38.41 73.04 26.12
C ALA A 135 38.60 71.65 26.73
N GLY A 136 39.69 71.48 27.49
CA GLY A 136 40.10 70.15 27.97
C GLY A 136 39.13 69.55 28.98
N LYS A 137 38.54 68.39 28.65
CA LYS A 137 37.95 67.48 29.62
C LYS A 137 38.81 66.22 29.71
N GLN A 138 39.12 65.82 30.95
CA GLN A 138 40.04 64.74 31.26
C GLN A 138 39.60 63.44 30.57
N ARG A 139 40.56 62.61 30.16
CA ARG A 139 40.27 61.23 29.73
C ARG A 139 39.85 60.41 30.94
N ILE A 140 38.55 60.45 31.26
CA ILE A 140 37.91 59.49 32.16
C ILE A 140 38.37 58.09 31.71
N PRO A 141 38.88 57.23 32.61
CA PRO A 141 39.23 55.86 32.24
C PRO A 141 38.04 55.21 31.56
N LYS A 142 38.27 54.50 30.45
CA LYS A 142 37.21 53.68 29.85
C LYS A 142 36.93 52.52 30.79
N VAL A 143 36.04 52.77 31.76
CA VAL A 143 35.43 51.76 32.64
C VAL A 143 35.09 50.57 31.76
N ALA A 144 35.57 49.38 32.16
CA ALA A 144 35.37 48.18 31.37
C ALA A 144 33.87 47.93 31.22
N LYS A 145 33.29 48.35 30.09
CA LYS A 145 31.85 48.19 29.82
C LYS A 145 31.55 46.71 29.97
N VAL A 146 30.80 46.37 31.03
CA VAL A 146 30.40 45.01 31.35
C VAL A 146 29.66 44.49 30.14
N LYS A 147 30.31 43.62 29.37
CA LYS A 147 29.72 43.06 28.16
C LYS A 147 28.64 42.09 28.62
N ASN A 148 27.38 42.46 28.43
CA ASN A 148 26.27 41.56 28.72
C ASN A 148 26.52 40.23 27.98
N LYS A 149 26.39 39.13 28.72
CA LYS A 149 26.57 37.75 28.24
C LYS A 149 25.26 36.98 28.11
N ALA A 150 24.12 37.65 28.34
CA ALA A 150 22.81 37.14 27.97
C ALA A 150 22.80 36.71 26.48
N PRO A 151 22.01 35.68 26.12
CA PRO A 151 21.85 35.28 24.73
C PRO A 151 21.29 36.46 23.90
N ALA A 152 21.83 36.64 22.70
CA ALA A 152 21.30 37.64 21.77
C ALA A 152 19.92 37.21 21.25
N GLU A 153 18.96 38.13 21.29
CA GLU A 153 17.58 37.92 20.82
C GLU A 153 17.52 37.55 19.33
N VAL A 154 18.33 38.22 18.51
CA VAL A 154 18.60 37.82 17.13
C VAL A 154 19.92 37.07 17.07
N GLN A 155 19.85 35.79 16.69
CA GLN A 155 21.04 35.01 16.33
C GLN A 155 21.47 35.36 14.91
N ILE A 156 22.73 35.75 14.74
CA ILE A 156 23.28 36.08 13.42
C ILE A 156 23.33 34.80 12.58
N THR A 157 22.43 34.71 11.59
CA THR A 157 22.39 33.59 10.66
C THR A 157 23.43 33.76 9.56
N ALA A 158 23.79 32.66 8.89
CA ALA A 158 24.52 32.75 7.63
C ALA A 158 23.79 33.70 6.65
N GLU A 159 22.45 33.64 6.58
CA GLU A 159 21.61 34.44 5.69
C GLU A 159 21.82 35.96 5.83
N GLN A 160 21.83 36.47 7.06
CA GLN A 160 22.08 37.90 7.33
C GLN A 160 23.46 38.32 6.77
N LEU A 161 24.46 37.49 7.03
CA LEU A 161 25.84 37.72 6.59
C LEU A 161 26.01 37.56 5.07
N LEU A 162 25.07 36.94 4.36
CA LEU A 162 24.99 36.97 2.89
C LEU A 162 24.59 38.37 2.41
N ARG A 163 23.56 38.91 3.05
CA ARG A 163 22.93 40.17 2.70
C ARG A 163 23.89 41.33 2.90
N GLU A 164 24.51 41.42 4.07
CA GLU A 164 25.56 42.40 4.36
C GLU A 164 26.81 42.25 3.46
N ALA A 165 27.15 41.04 3.02
CA ALA A 165 28.27 40.84 2.08
C ALA A 165 27.94 41.39 0.69
N LYS A 166 26.71 41.14 0.20
CA LYS A 166 26.22 41.65 -1.09
C LYS A 166 26.08 43.18 -1.07
N GLU A 167 25.45 43.73 -0.04
CA GLU A 167 25.13 45.17 0.10
C GLU A 167 26.37 46.09 0.17
N ARG A 168 27.59 45.53 0.32
CA ARG A 168 28.83 46.32 0.24
C ARG A 168 29.27 46.62 -1.20
N GLU A 169 28.76 45.88 -2.19
CA GLU A 169 28.93 46.11 -3.64
C GLU A 169 30.36 46.49 -4.11
N LEU A 170 31.41 46.00 -3.44
CA LEU A 170 32.80 46.47 -3.62
C LEU A 170 33.39 46.26 -5.03
N GLU A 171 32.82 45.34 -5.80
CA GLU A 171 33.22 45.02 -7.18
C GLU A 171 32.36 45.75 -8.23
N LEU A 172 31.28 46.43 -7.81
CA LEU A 172 30.41 47.18 -8.70
C LEU A 172 31.06 48.53 -9.02
N LEU A 173 31.65 48.62 -10.22
CA LEU A 173 32.18 49.89 -10.72
C LEU A 173 31.06 50.94 -10.82
N PRO A 174 31.31 52.19 -10.39
CA PRO A 174 30.31 53.26 -10.53
C PRO A 174 30.00 53.49 -12.01
N PRO A 175 28.74 53.81 -12.36
CA PRO A 175 28.37 54.11 -13.74
C PRO A 175 29.16 55.34 -14.25
N PRO A 176 29.51 55.38 -15.55
CA PRO A 176 30.19 56.54 -16.12
C PRO A 176 29.31 57.79 -16.02
N PRO A 177 29.91 58.99 -15.84
CA PRO A 177 29.15 60.24 -15.78
C PRO A 177 28.39 60.50 -17.09
N GLN A 178 27.22 61.13 -16.98
CA GLN A 178 26.37 61.44 -18.12
C GLN A 178 26.95 62.61 -18.94
N GLN A 179 27.86 62.32 -19.87
CA GLN A 179 28.32 63.28 -20.87
C GLN A 179 27.18 63.55 -21.88
N LYS A 180 26.84 64.83 -22.06
CA LYS A 180 26.08 65.31 -23.23
C LYS A 180 27.06 65.48 -24.39
N ILE A 181 26.69 64.99 -25.56
CA ILE A 181 27.45 65.17 -26.80
C ILE A 181 26.94 66.45 -27.46
N THR A 182 27.81 67.43 -27.70
CA THR A 182 27.43 68.71 -28.35
C THR A 182 27.62 68.66 -29.85
N ASP A 183 28.79 68.19 -30.30
CA ASP A 183 29.27 68.39 -31.67
C ASP A 183 29.48 67.07 -32.43
N GLU A 184 29.55 67.15 -33.77
CA GLU A 184 29.77 65.94 -34.58
C GLU A 184 31.15 65.32 -34.36
N GLU A 185 32.16 66.10 -33.95
CA GLU A 185 33.48 65.61 -33.58
C GLU A 185 33.42 64.75 -32.31
N GLU A 186 32.74 65.22 -31.25
CA GLU A 186 32.48 64.42 -30.04
C GLU A 186 31.68 63.14 -30.35
N LEU A 187 30.68 63.25 -31.24
CA LEU A 187 29.90 62.09 -31.68
C LEU A 187 30.77 61.10 -32.46
N ASN A 188 31.70 61.58 -33.27
CA ASN A 188 32.62 60.74 -34.04
C ASN A 188 33.71 60.10 -33.18
N ASP A 189 34.23 60.78 -32.16
CA ASP A 189 35.10 60.17 -31.15
C ASP A 189 34.34 59.14 -30.28
N TYR A 190 33.11 59.44 -29.84
CA TYR A 190 32.25 58.45 -29.17
C TYR A 190 32.07 57.21 -30.07
N LYS A 191 31.74 57.41 -31.36
CA LYS A 191 31.65 56.33 -32.33
C LYS A 191 32.98 55.57 -32.47
N LEU A 192 34.12 56.25 -32.54
CA LEU A 192 35.45 55.65 -32.65
C LEU A 192 35.79 54.80 -31.43
N ARG A 193 35.62 55.34 -30.20
CA ARG A 193 35.82 54.61 -28.94
C ARG A 193 34.94 53.35 -28.87
N LYS A 194 33.67 53.45 -29.26
CA LYS A 194 32.73 52.31 -29.30
C LYS A 194 33.09 51.29 -30.37
N ARG A 195 33.35 51.72 -31.61
CA ARG A 195 33.77 50.86 -32.74
C ARG A 195 35.06 50.12 -32.42
N LYS A 196 36.08 50.81 -31.90
CA LYS A 196 37.32 50.19 -31.43
C LYS A 196 37.05 49.13 -30.36
N THR A 197 36.22 49.43 -29.36
CA THR A 197 35.85 48.47 -28.32
C THR A 197 35.19 47.22 -28.91
N PHE A 198 34.28 47.37 -29.87
CA PHE A 198 33.62 46.24 -30.53
C PHE A 198 34.55 45.44 -31.44
N GLU A 199 35.32 46.10 -32.31
CA GLU A 199 36.29 45.44 -33.22
C GLU A 199 37.45 44.79 -32.45
N ASP A 200 37.92 45.36 -31.34
CA ASP A 200 38.93 44.72 -30.48
C ASP A 200 38.35 43.50 -29.73
N ASN A 201 37.08 43.54 -29.31
CA ASN A 201 36.39 42.38 -28.73
C ASN A 201 36.11 41.30 -29.78
N ILE A 202 35.83 41.69 -31.02
CA ILE A 202 35.70 40.80 -32.18
C ILE A 202 37.04 40.17 -32.56
N ARG A 203 38.15 40.92 -32.52
CA ARG A 203 39.49 40.41 -32.82
C ARG A 203 39.97 39.41 -31.76
N LYS A 204 39.60 39.63 -30.49
CA LYS A 204 39.81 38.67 -29.40
C LYS A 204 38.93 37.42 -29.54
N ASN A 205 37.64 37.61 -29.82
CA ASN A 205 36.61 36.57 -29.78
C ASN A 205 35.80 36.52 -31.10
N ARG A 206 36.44 36.14 -32.21
CA ARG A 206 35.86 36.12 -33.57
C ARG A 206 34.60 35.27 -33.69
N THR A 207 34.51 34.17 -32.95
CA THR A 207 33.40 33.20 -32.96
C THR A 207 32.17 33.61 -32.14
N VAL A 208 32.31 34.55 -31.20
CA VAL A 208 31.24 34.87 -30.24
C VAL A 208 30.22 35.82 -30.90
N ILE A 209 29.19 35.25 -31.53
CA ILE A 209 28.10 35.98 -32.23
C ILE A 209 27.44 37.08 -31.39
N SER A 210 27.45 36.99 -30.05
CA SER A 210 26.89 38.06 -29.21
C SER A 210 27.65 39.40 -29.34
N ASN A 211 28.95 39.38 -29.68
CA ASN A 211 29.71 40.59 -29.97
C ASN A 211 29.29 41.21 -31.30
N TRP A 212 29.12 40.38 -32.33
CA TRP A 212 28.65 40.78 -33.66
C TRP A 212 27.24 41.39 -33.61
N ILE A 213 26.29 40.71 -32.94
CA ILE A 213 24.91 41.18 -32.80
C ILE A 213 24.86 42.49 -31.99
N LYS A 214 25.58 42.60 -30.87
CA LYS A 214 25.63 43.85 -30.08
C LYS A 214 26.25 45.01 -30.86
N TYR A 215 27.27 44.75 -31.70
CA TYR A 215 27.88 45.78 -32.53
C TYR A 215 26.94 46.23 -33.66
N ALA A 216 26.33 45.28 -34.38
CA ALA A 216 25.38 45.58 -35.45
C ALA A 216 24.12 46.31 -34.93
N GLN A 217 23.60 45.93 -33.77
CA GLN A 217 22.48 46.63 -33.10
C GLN A 217 22.85 48.05 -32.64
N TRP A 218 24.11 48.30 -32.31
CA TRP A 218 24.58 49.64 -31.97
C TRP A 218 24.70 50.53 -33.22
N GLU A 219 25.20 50.02 -34.35
CA GLU A 219 25.16 50.75 -35.64
C GLU A 219 23.71 50.93 -36.17
N GLU A 220 22.82 49.95 -35.95
CA GLU A 220 21.36 50.05 -36.19
C GLU A 220 20.75 51.22 -35.39
N SER A 221 21.10 51.36 -34.11
CA SER A 221 20.62 52.47 -33.25
C SER A 221 21.09 53.85 -33.72
N LEU A 222 22.22 53.93 -34.43
CA LEU A 222 22.75 55.13 -35.05
C LEU A 222 22.23 55.37 -36.48
N LYS A 223 21.37 54.46 -37.00
CA LYS A 223 20.89 54.42 -38.39
C LYS A 223 21.98 54.27 -39.46
N GLU A 224 23.21 53.90 -39.09
CA GLU A 224 24.30 53.60 -40.05
C GLU A 224 24.13 52.18 -40.64
N ILE A 225 22.95 51.90 -41.21
CA ILE A 225 22.52 50.55 -41.63
C ILE A 225 23.48 49.87 -42.62
N GLN A 226 24.21 50.63 -43.44
CA GLN A 226 25.19 50.07 -44.37
C GLN A 226 26.42 49.49 -43.64
N ARG A 227 26.78 50.01 -42.46
CA ARG A 227 27.76 49.36 -41.57
C ARG A 227 27.14 48.13 -40.90
N ALA A 228 25.91 48.22 -40.41
CA ALA A 228 25.21 47.08 -39.82
C ALA A 228 25.13 45.88 -40.78
N ARG A 229 24.80 46.11 -42.06
CA ARG A 229 24.87 45.12 -43.15
C ARG A 229 26.25 44.49 -43.27
N SER A 230 27.30 45.30 -43.39
CA SER A 230 28.69 44.83 -43.46
C SER A 230 29.09 43.99 -42.24
N ILE A 231 28.62 44.33 -41.04
CA ILE A 231 28.88 43.57 -39.80
C ILE A 231 28.10 42.25 -39.78
N TYR A 232 26.86 42.22 -40.26
CA TYR A 232 26.06 41.00 -40.37
C TYR A 232 26.64 40.03 -41.42
N GLU A 233 27.00 40.49 -42.62
CA GLU A 233 27.67 39.66 -43.63
C GLU A 233 29.04 39.14 -43.12
N ARG A 234 29.88 40.02 -42.54
CA ARG A 234 31.16 39.63 -41.89
C ARG A 234 30.99 38.61 -40.76
N ALA A 235 29.80 38.48 -40.17
CA ALA A 235 29.47 37.48 -39.16
C ALA A 235 28.92 36.19 -39.78
N LEU A 236 28.16 36.28 -40.87
CA LEU A 236 27.73 35.12 -41.67
C LEU A 236 28.94 34.42 -42.33
N ASP A 237 29.99 35.17 -42.70
CA ASP A 237 31.30 34.64 -43.10
C ASP A 237 31.99 33.78 -42.02
N VAL A 238 31.57 33.89 -40.75
CA VAL A 238 32.06 33.04 -39.63
C VAL A 238 31.13 31.88 -39.39
N ASP A 239 29.84 32.16 -39.27
CA ASP A 239 28.82 31.19 -38.87
C ASP A 239 27.50 31.46 -39.61
N TYR A 240 27.49 31.14 -40.91
CA TYR A 240 26.28 31.13 -41.73
C TYR A 240 25.24 30.11 -41.26
N ARG A 241 25.58 29.20 -40.32
CA ARG A 241 24.64 28.23 -39.74
C ARG A 241 23.85 28.83 -38.58
N ASN A 242 24.24 30.00 -38.09
CA ASN A 242 23.61 30.61 -36.93
C ASN A 242 22.22 31.19 -37.24
N ILE A 243 21.18 30.46 -36.84
CA ILE A 243 19.78 30.86 -37.01
C ILE A 243 19.55 32.27 -36.45
N THR A 244 20.06 32.57 -35.26
CA THR A 244 19.83 33.86 -34.59
C THR A 244 20.42 35.06 -35.33
N LEU A 245 21.48 34.85 -36.10
CA LEU A 245 22.18 35.88 -36.85
C LEU A 245 21.38 36.30 -38.09
N TRP A 246 20.91 35.33 -38.88
CA TRP A 246 19.96 35.56 -39.99
C TRP A 246 18.69 36.23 -39.50
N LEU A 247 18.11 35.75 -38.39
CA LEU A 247 16.91 36.35 -37.80
C LEU A 247 17.11 37.83 -37.47
N LYS A 248 18.24 38.20 -36.83
CA LYS A 248 18.51 39.59 -36.45
C LYS A 248 18.90 40.47 -37.62
N TYR A 249 19.57 39.93 -38.65
CA TYR A 249 19.85 40.68 -39.86
C TYR A 249 18.57 41.02 -40.63
N ALA A 250 17.70 40.04 -40.89
CA ALA A 250 16.42 40.28 -41.56
C ALA A 250 15.47 41.16 -40.72
N GLU A 251 15.44 41.00 -39.40
CA GLU A 251 14.67 41.87 -38.48
C GLU A 251 15.12 43.34 -38.56
N MET A 252 16.43 43.59 -38.72
CA MET A 252 16.99 44.95 -38.87
C MET A 252 16.54 45.60 -40.19
N GLU A 253 16.60 44.89 -41.32
CA GLU A 253 16.10 45.43 -42.60
C GLU A 253 14.58 45.67 -42.57
N MET A 254 13.80 44.77 -41.95
CA MET A 254 12.35 44.95 -41.79
C MET A 254 12.00 46.19 -40.95
N LYS A 255 12.67 46.40 -39.81
CA LYS A 255 12.48 47.62 -38.99
C LYS A 255 12.80 48.90 -39.77
N ASN A 256 13.86 48.88 -40.56
CA ASN A 256 14.30 50.00 -41.39
C ASN A 256 13.53 50.13 -42.71
N ARG A 257 12.41 49.39 -42.87
CA ARG A 257 11.51 49.39 -44.03
C ARG A 257 12.15 48.95 -45.36
N GLN A 258 13.30 48.28 -45.32
CA GLN A 258 14.08 47.84 -46.47
C GLN A 258 13.58 46.49 -47.02
N VAL A 259 12.30 46.44 -47.40
CA VAL A 259 11.58 45.19 -47.74
C VAL A 259 12.31 44.32 -48.77
N ASN A 260 12.85 44.90 -49.85
CA ASN A 260 13.54 44.11 -50.88
C ASN A 260 14.89 43.56 -50.40
N HIS A 261 15.58 44.23 -49.47
CA HIS A 261 16.76 43.66 -48.82
C HIS A 261 16.35 42.51 -47.88
N ALA A 262 15.29 42.68 -47.10
CA ALA A 262 14.74 41.62 -46.24
C ALA A 262 14.31 40.38 -47.05
N ARG A 263 13.66 40.56 -48.22
CA ARG A 263 13.35 39.48 -49.18
C ARG A 263 14.59 38.71 -49.62
N ASN A 264 15.63 39.42 -50.08
CA ASN A 264 16.87 38.79 -50.55
C ASN A 264 17.61 38.04 -49.42
N ILE A 265 17.52 38.53 -48.17
CA ILE A 265 18.08 37.85 -46.99
C ILE A 265 17.25 36.61 -46.64
N TRP A 266 15.92 36.69 -46.65
CA TRP A 266 15.06 35.52 -46.40
C TRP A 266 15.23 34.45 -47.46
N ASP A 267 15.28 34.81 -48.74
CA ASP A 267 15.51 33.87 -49.85
C ASP A 267 16.87 33.18 -49.75
N ARG A 268 17.94 33.92 -49.41
CA ARG A 268 19.26 33.35 -49.07
C ARG A 268 19.19 32.43 -47.85
N ALA A 269 18.44 32.79 -46.81
CA ALA A 269 18.32 32.00 -45.58
C ALA A 269 17.60 30.66 -45.82
N ILE A 270 16.47 30.65 -46.56
CA ILE A 270 15.78 29.39 -46.90
C ILE A 270 16.57 28.55 -47.90
N THR A 271 17.35 29.16 -48.79
CA THR A 271 18.18 28.45 -49.78
C THR A 271 19.43 27.83 -49.14
N THR A 272 20.05 28.49 -48.17
CA THR A 272 21.23 27.97 -47.46
C THR A 272 20.89 27.00 -46.33
N LEU A 273 19.71 27.16 -45.69
CA LEU A 273 19.29 26.38 -44.53
C LEU A 273 17.81 25.95 -44.63
N PRO A 274 17.42 25.17 -45.67
CA PRO A 274 16.01 24.83 -45.95
C PRO A 274 15.32 24.04 -44.84
N ARG A 275 16.08 23.35 -43.97
CA ARG A 275 15.54 22.62 -42.80
C ARG A 275 15.19 23.52 -41.60
N VAL A 276 15.45 24.83 -41.66
CA VAL A 276 15.15 25.77 -40.56
C VAL A 276 13.77 26.40 -40.74
N ASN A 277 12.75 25.73 -40.21
CA ASN A 277 11.34 26.15 -40.31
C ASN A 277 11.08 27.60 -39.82
N GLN A 278 11.89 28.09 -38.87
CA GLN A 278 11.80 29.47 -38.36
C GLN A 278 11.98 30.55 -39.44
N PHE A 279 12.72 30.27 -40.51
CA PHE A 279 12.89 31.20 -41.63
C PHE A 279 11.65 31.21 -42.53
N TRP A 280 11.16 30.02 -42.90
CA TRP A 280 9.94 29.86 -43.68
C TRP A 280 8.73 30.53 -43.01
N TYR A 281 8.46 30.24 -41.74
CA TYR A 281 7.37 30.88 -40.98
C TYR A 281 7.46 32.42 -40.97
N LYS A 282 8.68 32.99 -40.90
CA LYS A 282 8.87 34.44 -40.87
C LYS A 282 8.79 35.08 -42.25
N TYR A 283 9.22 34.36 -43.29
CA TYR A 283 9.16 34.85 -44.65
C TYR A 283 7.73 34.81 -45.21
N THR A 284 6.98 33.72 -45.00
CA THR A 284 5.56 33.64 -45.36
C THR A 284 4.74 34.69 -44.60
N TYR A 285 4.97 34.85 -43.29
CA TYR A 285 4.34 35.90 -42.49
C TYR A 285 4.71 37.31 -42.97
N MET A 286 5.96 37.55 -43.43
CA MET A 286 6.36 38.84 -43.99
C MET A 286 5.59 39.15 -45.28
N GLU A 287 5.49 38.20 -46.22
CA GLU A 287 4.73 38.41 -47.46
C GLU A 287 3.22 38.54 -47.21
N GLU A 288 2.67 37.80 -46.24
CA GLU A 288 1.28 37.94 -45.79
C GLU A 288 1.00 39.33 -45.19
N MET A 289 1.87 39.82 -44.30
CA MET A 289 1.78 41.17 -43.72
C MET A 289 2.01 42.30 -44.74
N LEU A 290 2.63 42.00 -45.88
CA LEU A 290 2.76 42.91 -47.03
C LEU A 290 1.58 42.79 -48.02
N GLY A 291 0.60 41.92 -47.76
CA GLY A 291 -0.55 41.66 -48.65
C GLY A 291 -0.22 40.84 -49.89
N ASN A 292 1.00 40.30 -50.02
CA ASN A 292 1.46 39.54 -51.18
C ASN A 292 1.06 38.06 -51.07
N ILE A 293 -0.25 37.78 -51.15
CA ILE A 293 -0.83 36.43 -51.03
C ILE A 293 -0.20 35.47 -52.07
N ALA A 294 0.06 35.94 -53.28
CA ALA A 294 0.67 35.13 -54.34
C ALA A 294 2.14 34.76 -54.02
N GLY A 295 2.94 35.72 -53.54
CA GLY A 295 4.30 35.45 -53.08
C GLY A 295 4.34 34.54 -51.85
N ALA A 296 3.45 34.75 -50.88
CA ALA A 296 3.32 33.85 -49.72
C ALA A 296 2.99 32.41 -50.16
N ARG A 297 2.05 32.20 -51.09
CA ARG A 297 1.76 30.89 -51.70
C ARG A 297 2.98 30.30 -52.41
N GLN A 298 3.74 31.08 -53.19
CA GLN A 298 4.95 30.60 -53.85
C GLN A 298 6.04 30.17 -52.84
N VAL A 299 6.17 30.86 -51.71
CA VAL A 299 7.08 30.47 -50.62
C VAL A 299 6.58 29.21 -49.91
N PHE A 300 5.27 29.06 -49.67
CA PHE A 300 4.70 27.82 -49.14
C PHE A 300 4.92 26.63 -50.08
N GLU A 301 4.70 26.77 -51.39
CA GLU A 301 4.94 25.69 -52.35
C GLU A 301 6.42 25.27 -52.39
N ARG A 302 7.34 26.24 -52.49
CA ARG A 302 8.79 26.01 -52.34
C ARG A 302 9.16 25.34 -51.01
N TRP A 303 8.37 25.54 -49.96
CA TRP A 303 8.61 24.87 -48.68
C TRP A 303 8.14 23.41 -48.70
N MET A 304 6.99 23.14 -49.32
CA MET A 304 6.45 21.77 -49.42
C MET A 304 7.29 20.87 -50.34
N GLU A 305 8.01 21.43 -51.32
CA GLU A 305 9.07 20.72 -52.07
C GLU A 305 10.13 20.09 -51.15
N TRP A 306 10.50 20.77 -50.06
CA TRP A 306 11.48 20.27 -49.09
C TRP A 306 10.93 19.22 -48.12
N GLN A 307 9.64 18.90 -48.18
CA GLN A 307 8.99 17.92 -47.31
C GLN A 307 9.17 18.26 -45.80
N PRO A 308 8.46 19.30 -45.30
CA PRO A 308 8.63 19.83 -43.96
C PRO A 308 7.73 19.14 -42.91
N GLU A 309 7.94 19.47 -41.64
CA GLU A 309 7.20 18.92 -40.49
C GLU A 309 5.67 19.09 -40.60
N GLU A 310 4.89 18.27 -39.87
CA GLU A 310 3.42 18.39 -39.77
C GLU A 310 2.95 19.85 -39.56
N GLN A 311 3.59 20.58 -38.65
CA GLN A 311 3.19 21.94 -38.31
C GLN A 311 3.34 22.94 -39.47
N ALA A 312 4.24 22.68 -40.44
CA ALA A 312 4.37 23.46 -41.65
C ALA A 312 3.15 23.30 -42.56
N TRP A 313 2.72 22.06 -42.80
CA TRP A 313 1.51 21.74 -43.58
C TRP A 313 0.27 22.35 -42.93
N HIS A 314 0.08 22.20 -41.61
CA HIS A 314 -1.02 22.87 -40.91
C HIS A 314 -0.93 24.39 -40.99
N SER A 315 0.26 25.00 -40.99
CA SER A 315 0.38 26.45 -41.15
C SER A 315 -0.07 26.92 -42.53
N TYR A 316 0.18 26.14 -43.59
CA TYR A 316 -0.27 26.46 -44.94
C TYR A 316 -1.78 26.20 -45.12
N ILE A 317 -2.30 25.10 -44.58
CA ILE A 317 -3.75 24.82 -44.51
C ILE A 317 -4.47 25.96 -43.78
N ASN A 318 -3.97 26.39 -42.61
CA ASN A 318 -4.53 27.52 -41.87
C ASN A 318 -4.39 28.86 -42.62
N PHE A 319 -3.41 29.02 -43.53
CA PHE A 319 -3.28 30.19 -44.39
C PHE A 319 -4.39 30.22 -45.45
N GLU A 320 -4.60 29.14 -46.21
CA GLU A 320 -5.69 29.08 -47.19
C GLU A 320 -7.08 29.21 -46.51
N LEU A 321 -7.25 28.69 -45.29
CA LEU A 321 -8.48 28.86 -44.52
C LEU A 321 -8.72 30.28 -44.01
N ARG A 322 -7.67 31.11 -43.78
CA ARG A 322 -7.86 32.56 -43.54
C ARG A 322 -8.49 33.26 -44.75
N TYR A 323 -8.19 32.79 -45.96
CA TYR A 323 -8.77 33.28 -47.21
C TYR A 323 -10.03 32.51 -47.68
N LYS A 324 -10.53 31.56 -46.87
CA LYS A 324 -11.70 30.69 -47.15
C LYS A 324 -11.55 29.75 -48.36
N GLU A 325 -10.32 29.43 -48.73
CA GLU A 325 -9.95 28.65 -49.92
C GLU A 325 -10.01 27.14 -49.63
N VAL A 326 -11.20 26.64 -49.30
CA VAL A 326 -11.43 25.28 -48.77
C VAL A 326 -10.97 24.19 -49.74
N ASP A 327 -11.18 24.35 -51.05
CA ASP A 327 -10.79 23.33 -52.03
C ASP A 327 -9.27 23.29 -52.27
N ARG A 328 -8.57 24.43 -52.09
CA ARG A 328 -7.10 24.46 -52.02
C ARG A 328 -6.61 23.79 -50.74
N ALA A 329 -7.22 24.10 -49.59
CA ALA A 329 -6.91 23.43 -48.32
C ALA A 329 -7.11 21.89 -48.42
N ARG A 330 -8.17 21.41 -49.09
CA ARG A 330 -8.37 19.99 -49.40
C ARG A 330 -7.25 19.42 -50.28
N THR A 331 -6.87 20.13 -51.34
CA THR A 331 -5.75 19.73 -52.22
C THR A 331 -4.43 19.63 -51.46
N ILE A 332 -4.21 20.50 -50.46
CA ILE A 332 -3.05 20.45 -49.57
C ILE A 332 -3.14 19.25 -48.60
N TYR A 333 -4.32 18.92 -48.07
CA TYR A 333 -4.52 17.71 -47.26
C TYR A 333 -4.26 16.41 -48.04
N GLU A 334 -4.73 16.31 -49.29
CA GLU A 334 -4.45 15.16 -50.16
C GLU A 334 -2.93 15.01 -50.40
N ARG A 335 -2.23 16.12 -50.69
CA ARG A 335 -0.76 16.13 -50.83
C ARG A 335 -0.05 15.77 -49.52
N TYR A 336 -0.52 16.26 -48.39
CA TYR A 336 0.03 15.99 -47.06
C TYR A 336 -0.06 14.50 -46.70
N ILE A 337 -1.19 13.87 -46.99
CA ILE A 337 -1.42 12.45 -46.75
C ILE A 337 -0.54 11.58 -47.65
N LEU A 338 -0.52 11.86 -48.96
CA LEU A 338 0.35 11.19 -49.93
C LEU A 338 1.84 11.34 -49.58
N TRP A 339 2.24 12.50 -49.05
CA TRP A 339 3.61 12.75 -48.61
C TRP A 339 4.00 11.83 -47.44
N THR A 340 3.15 11.70 -46.43
CA THR A 340 3.42 10.86 -45.24
C THR A 340 3.42 9.36 -45.50
N ARG A 341 3.64 8.88 -46.73
CA ARG A 341 3.77 7.45 -47.08
C ARG A 341 4.96 6.76 -46.38
N SER A 342 5.90 7.52 -45.82
CA SER A 342 6.99 6.99 -44.99
C SER A 342 6.86 7.46 -43.54
N GLU A 343 6.99 6.51 -42.61
CA GLU A 343 7.25 6.66 -41.17
C GLU A 343 6.15 7.27 -40.26
N TRP A 344 5.42 6.38 -39.58
CA TRP A 344 5.08 6.47 -38.15
C TRP A 344 4.20 7.64 -37.61
N CYS A 345 3.46 8.38 -38.45
CA CYS A 345 2.44 9.34 -37.95
C CYS A 345 1.16 9.43 -38.81
N HIS A 346 0.82 8.37 -39.52
CA HIS A 346 -0.19 8.40 -40.58
C HIS A 346 -1.63 8.62 -40.05
N TYR A 347 -2.06 7.83 -39.06
CA TYR A 347 -3.46 7.84 -38.60
C TYR A 347 -3.90 9.21 -38.04
N CYS A 348 -3.00 9.90 -37.34
CA CYS A 348 -3.21 11.26 -36.84
C CYS A 348 -3.56 12.25 -37.96
N ASN A 349 -2.97 12.10 -39.14
CA ASN A 349 -3.18 12.98 -40.28
C ASN A 349 -4.52 12.71 -40.97
N TRP A 350 -4.85 11.44 -41.21
CA TRP A 350 -6.16 11.03 -41.71
C TRP A 350 -7.29 11.50 -40.78
N ILE A 351 -7.14 11.37 -39.46
CA ILE A 351 -8.12 11.86 -38.48
C ILE A 351 -8.21 13.39 -38.50
N LYS A 352 -7.10 14.12 -38.66
CA LYS A 352 -7.12 15.60 -38.79
C LYS A 352 -7.83 16.05 -40.07
N TYR A 353 -7.64 15.34 -41.19
CA TYR A 353 -8.33 15.61 -42.46
C TYR A 353 -9.82 15.26 -42.42
N ALA A 354 -10.19 14.11 -41.87
CA ALA A 354 -11.59 13.74 -41.70
C ALA A 354 -12.33 14.74 -40.78
N ARG A 355 -11.72 15.13 -39.65
CA ARG A 355 -12.22 16.21 -38.78
C ARG A 355 -12.25 17.59 -39.44
N PHE A 356 -11.51 17.81 -40.52
CA PHE A 356 -11.58 19.03 -41.32
C PHE A 356 -12.83 19.02 -42.21
N GLU A 357 -13.07 17.94 -42.96
CA GLU A 357 -14.30 17.80 -43.76
C GLU A 357 -15.56 17.75 -42.87
N GLU A 358 -15.50 17.13 -41.69
CA GLU A 358 -16.56 17.17 -40.65
C GLU A 358 -16.90 18.61 -40.23
N LYS A 359 -15.89 19.45 -39.95
CA LYS A 359 -16.09 20.86 -39.57
C LYS A 359 -16.68 21.71 -40.69
N HIS A 360 -16.42 21.35 -41.94
CA HIS A 360 -17.00 22.00 -43.12
C HIS A 360 -18.30 21.32 -43.58
N ALA A 361 -18.87 20.41 -42.79
CA ALA A 361 -20.10 19.66 -43.04
C ALA A 361 -20.12 18.80 -44.32
N TYR A 362 -18.95 18.51 -44.89
CA TYR A 362 -18.79 17.66 -46.06
C TYR A 362 -18.74 16.17 -45.67
N PHE A 363 -19.78 15.68 -44.98
CA PHE A 363 -19.82 14.33 -44.41
C PHE A 363 -19.62 13.22 -45.46
N ALA A 364 -20.10 13.42 -46.69
CA ALA A 364 -19.86 12.50 -47.81
C ALA A 364 -18.38 12.43 -48.25
N HIS A 365 -17.60 13.51 -48.08
CA HIS A 365 -16.16 13.49 -48.28
C HIS A 365 -15.45 12.91 -47.05
N ALA A 366 -15.85 13.28 -45.82
CA ALA A 366 -15.31 12.68 -44.60
C ALA A 366 -15.43 11.14 -44.60
N ARG A 367 -16.58 10.58 -45.02
CA ARG A 367 -16.76 9.13 -45.17
C ARG A 367 -15.80 8.53 -46.20
N LYS A 368 -15.67 9.13 -47.39
CA LYS A 368 -14.68 8.71 -48.41
C LYS A 368 -13.23 8.79 -47.90
N VAL A 369 -12.92 9.74 -47.02
CA VAL A 369 -11.61 9.88 -46.37
C VAL A 369 -11.38 8.75 -45.36
N TYR A 370 -12.35 8.40 -44.53
CA TYR A 370 -12.25 7.23 -43.64
C TYR A 370 -12.18 5.90 -44.43
N GLU A 371 -12.96 5.74 -45.49
CA GLU A 371 -12.94 4.54 -46.35
C GLU A 371 -11.58 4.38 -47.05
N ARG A 372 -11.05 5.46 -47.66
CA ARG A 372 -9.69 5.46 -48.23
C ARG A 372 -8.60 5.27 -47.18
N ALA A 373 -8.79 5.73 -45.94
CA ALA A 373 -7.83 5.48 -44.87
C ALA A 373 -7.74 3.99 -44.54
N VAL A 374 -8.89 3.33 -44.31
CA VAL A 374 -8.94 1.88 -44.01
C VAL A 374 -8.41 1.05 -45.18
N GLU A 375 -8.72 1.43 -46.43
CA GLU A 375 -8.13 0.81 -47.63
C GLU A 375 -6.61 1.00 -47.72
N PHE A 376 -6.11 2.20 -47.41
CA PHE A 376 -4.68 2.54 -47.49
C PHE A 376 -3.82 1.82 -46.44
N PHE A 377 -4.34 1.62 -45.22
CA PHE A 377 -3.58 0.94 -44.17
C PHE A 377 -3.47 -0.57 -44.40
N GLY A 378 -4.50 -1.19 -44.97
CA GLY A 378 -4.56 -2.64 -45.13
C GLY A 378 -4.43 -3.37 -43.78
N ASP A 379 -4.17 -4.68 -43.84
CA ASP A 379 -4.25 -5.53 -42.65
C ASP A 379 -2.97 -5.62 -41.81
N GLU A 380 -1.90 -4.92 -42.19
CA GLU A 380 -0.58 -5.01 -41.53
C GLU A 380 -0.28 -3.89 -40.52
N HIS A 381 -0.84 -2.68 -40.70
CA HIS A 381 -0.46 -1.49 -39.92
C HIS A 381 -1.69 -0.72 -39.43
N MET A 382 -2.37 -1.28 -38.43
CA MET A 382 -3.78 -0.98 -38.13
C MET A 382 -4.00 -0.31 -36.76
N ASP A 383 -3.88 1.02 -36.70
CA ASP A 383 -4.09 1.81 -35.48
C ASP A 383 -5.56 1.86 -35.01
N GLU A 384 -5.80 1.51 -33.73
CA GLU A 384 -7.12 1.63 -33.06
C GLU A 384 -7.77 3.01 -33.30
N HIS A 385 -6.96 4.07 -33.15
CA HIS A 385 -7.41 5.45 -33.12
C HIS A 385 -8.24 5.84 -34.36
N LEU A 386 -7.95 5.23 -35.52
CA LEU A 386 -8.69 5.44 -36.76
C LEU A 386 -10.12 4.90 -36.65
N TYR A 387 -10.29 3.65 -36.19
CA TYR A 387 -11.62 3.07 -35.99
C TYR A 387 -12.40 3.75 -34.89
N VAL A 388 -11.75 4.17 -33.81
CA VAL A 388 -12.40 4.95 -32.76
C VAL A 388 -12.87 6.32 -33.27
N ALA A 389 -12.14 6.95 -34.19
CA ALA A 389 -12.59 8.17 -34.86
C ALA A 389 -13.74 7.90 -35.84
N PHE A 390 -13.62 6.87 -36.69
CA PHE A 390 -14.62 6.51 -37.69
C PHE A 390 -15.94 6.05 -37.06
N ALA A 391 -15.88 5.25 -35.99
CA ALA A 391 -17.05 4.87 -35.21
C ALA A 391 -17.73 6.08 -34.54
N LYS A 392 -16.97 7.08 -34.08
CA LYS A 392 -17.53 8.34 -33.55
C LYS A 392 -18.10 9.24 -34.65
N PHE A 393 -17.55 9.19 -35.86
CA PHE A 393 -18.12 9.83 -37.04
C PHE A 393 -19.48 9.21 -37.40
N GLU A 394 -19.56 7.89 -37.55
CA GLU A 394 -20.83 7.21 -37.87
C GLU A 394 -21.83 7.24 -36.69
N GLU A 395 -21.37 7.33 -35.42
CA GLU A 395 -22.21 7.67 -34.25
C GLU A 395 -22.90 9.03 -34.44
N ASN A 396 -22.17 10.05 -34.91
CA ASN A 396 -22.73 11.36 -35.22
C ASN A 396 -23.68 11.33 -36.43
N GLN A 397 -23.44 10.45 -37.42
CA GLN A 397 -24.37 10.21 -38.54
C GLN A 397 -25.59 9.35 -38.15
N LYS A 398 -25.61 8.76 -36.93
CA LYS A 398 -26.64 7.85 -36.38
C LYS A 398 -26.70 6.46 -37.03
N GLU A 399 -25.65 6.05 -37.74
CA GLU A 399 -25.58 4.75 -38.43
C GLU A 399 -25.12 3.64 -37.46
N PHE A 400 -25.93 3.37 -36.42
CA PHE A 400 -25.54 2.51 -35.30
C PHE A 400 -25.20 1.06 -35.70
N GLU A 401 -25.84 0.51 -36.72
CA GLU A 401 -25.52 -0.82 -37.25
C GLU A 401 -24.15 -0.84 -37.96
N ARG A 402 -23.85 0.20 -38.76
CA ARG A 402 -22.53 0.38 -39.38
C ARG A 402 -21.43 0.56 -38.32
N VAL A 403 -21.72 1.25 -37.21
CA VAL A 403 -20.80 1.35 -36.06
C VAL A 403 -20.51 -0.03 -35.43
N ARG A 404 -21.51 -0.91 -35.29
CA ARG A 404 -21.30 -2.30 -34.82
C ARG A 404 -20.43 -3.11 -35.78
N VAL A 405 -20.68 -3.00 -37.09
CA VAL A 405 -19.85 -3.65 -38.12
C VAL A 405 -18.42 -3.14 -38.06
N ILE A 406 -18.20 -1.83 -37.90
CA ILE A 406 -16.86 -1.23 -37.74
C ILE A 406 -16.15 -1.77 -36.50
N TYR A 407 -16.79 -1.78 -35.33
CA TYR A 407 -16.17 -2.29 -34.09
C TYR A 407 -15.86 -3.79 -34.19
N LYS A 408 -16.75 -4.60 -34.77
CA LYS A 408 -16.49 -6.03 -35.00
C LYS A 408 -15.31 -6.24 -35.96
N TYR A 409 -15.33 -5.58 -37.13
CA TYR A 409 -14.28 -5.67 -38.14
C TYR A 409 -12.90 -5.29 -37.58
N ALA A 410 -12.85 -4.25 -36.74
CA ALA A 410 -11.63 -3.84 -36.07
C ALA A 410 -11.17 -4.85 -34.99
N LEU A 411 -12.09 -5.44 -34.21
CA LEU A 411 -11.78 -6.46 -33.20
C LEU A 411 -11.39 -7.82 -33.78
N ASP A 412 -11.86 -8.14 -34.99
CA ASP A 412 -11.51 -9.37 -35.71
C ASP A 412 -10.13 -9.28 -36.39
N ARG A 413 -9.57 -8.07 -36.58
CA ARG A 413 -8.30 -7.82 -37.30
C ARG A 413 -7.16 -7.27 -36.44
N ILE A 414 -7.44 -6.41 -35.45
CA ILE A 414 -6.42 -5.83 -34.56
C ILE A 414 -6.02 -6.86 -33.49
N SER A 415 -4.75 -6.85 -33.07
CA SER A 415 -4.32 -7.70 -31.97
C SER A 415 -5.09 -7.36 -30.68
N LYS A 416 -5.55 -8.38 -29.95
CA LYS A 416 -6.40 -8.17 -28.76
C LYS A 416 -5.70 -7.38 -27.64
N GLN A 417 -4.38 -7.34 -27.66
CA GLN A 417 -3.53 -6.56 -26.74
C GLN A 417 -3.60 -5.06 -27.01
N GLU A 418 -3.61 -4.66 -28.29
CA GLU A 418 -3.68 -3.26 -28.70
C GLU A 418 -5.11 -2.72 -28.63
N ALA A 419 -6.12 -3.57 -28.87
CA ALA A 419 -7.54 -3.22 -28.87
C ALA A 419 -8.15 -2.87 -27.48
N GLN A 420 -7.35 -2.61 -26.44
CA GLN A 420 -7.86 -2.39 -25.08
C GLN A 420 -8.71 -1.12 -24.95
N GLU A 421 -8.32 -0.02 -25.60
CA GLU A 421 -9.14 1.19 -25.65
C GLU A 421 -10.29 1.06 -26.67
N LEU A 422 -10.19 0.18 -27.67
CA LEU A 422 -11.26 -0.12 -28.63
C LEU A 422 -12.41 -0.82 -27.89
N PHE A 423 -12.10 -1.83 -27.08
CA PHE A 423 -13.06 -2.45 -26.15
C PHE A 423 -13.65 -1.45 -25.15
N LYS A 424 -12.90 -0.42 -24.73
CA LYS A 424 -13.40 0.64 -23.83
C LYS A 424 -14.37 1.58 -24.58
N ASN A 425 -14.04 1.99 -25.79
CA ASN A 425 -14.93 2.81 -26.63
C ASN A 425 -16.18 2.02 -27.07
N TYR A 426 -16.05 0.74 -27.44
CA TYR A 426 -17.18 -0.12 -27.81
C TYR A 426 -18.12 -0.41 -26.63
N THR A 427 -17.58 -0.71 -25.43
CA THR A 427 -18.41 -0.83 -24.21
C THR A 427 -18.98 0.50 -23.72
N ILE A 428 -18.50 1.66 -24.20
CA ILE A 428 -19.17 2.95 -24.00
C ILE A 428 -20.29 3.14 -25.04
N PHE A 429 -20.06 2.75 -26.29
CA PHE A 429 -21.04 2.81 -27.37
C PHE A 429 -22.29 1.96 -27.07
N GLU A 430 -22.12 0.67 -26.74
CA GLU A 430 -23.26 -0.19 -26.42
C GLU A 430 -23.93 0.20 -25.08
N LYS A 431 -23.24 0.87 -24.16
CA LYS A 431 -23.91 1.47 -22.98
C LYS A 431 -24.78 2.69 -23.30
N LYS A 432 -24.60 3.32 -24.46
CA LYS A 432 -25.44 4.43 -24.95
C LYS A 432 -26.60 3.92 -25.82
N PHE A 433 -26.35 2.94 -26.70
CA PHE A 433 -27.24 2.56 -27.81
C PHE A 433 -27.49 1.05 -27.93
N GLY A 434 -27.06 0.26 -26.94
CA GLY A 434 -27.05 -1.20 -27.00
C GLY A 434 -28.15 -1.89 -26.22
N ASP A 435 -28.54 -3.06 -26.74
CA ASP A 435 -29.36 -4.01 -26.01
C ASP A 435 -28.57 -4.66 -24.88
N ARG A 436 -29.25 -4.94 -23.76
CA ARG A 436 -28.63 -5.50 -22.56
C ARG A 436 -27.82 -6.78 -22.82
N ARG A 437 -28.28 -7.64 -23.73
CA ARG A 437 -27.59 -8.90 -24.09
C ARG A 437 -26.23 -8.62 -24.74
N GLY A 438 -26.20 -7.80 -25.79
CA GLY A 438 -24.93 -7.41 -26.43
C GLY A 438 -23.95 -6.74 -25.47
N ILE A 439 -24.44 -5.91 -24.54
CA ILE A 439 -23.60 -5.36 -23.46
C ILE A 439 -23.02 -6.47 -22.57
N GLU A 440 -23.81 -7.48 -22.21
CA GLU A 440 -23.37 -8.63 -21.41
C GLU A 440 -22.34 -9.48 -22.17
N ASP A 441 -22.58 -9.81 -23.45
CA ASP A 441 -21.68 -10.59 -24.33
C ASP A 441 -20.29 -9.91 -24.52
N ILE A 442 -20.27 -8.59 -24.70
CA ILE A 442 -19.03 -7.81 -24.86
C ILE A 442 -18.28 -7.69 -23.53
N ILE A 443 -18.99 -7.66 -22.40
CA ILE A 443 -18.37 -7.67 -21.07
C ILE A 443 -17.78 -9.06 -20.76
N VAL A 444 -18.46 -10.14 -21.15
CA VAL A 444 -17.96 -11.52 -21.03
C VAL A 444 -16.69 -11.70 -21.86
N SER A 445 -16.74 -11.44 -23.16
CA SER A 445 -15.57 -11.57 -24.04
C SER A 445 -14.38 -10.70 -23.61
N LYS A 446 -14.62 -9.47 -23.14
CA LYS A 446 -13.58 -8.62 -22.55
C LYS A 446 -12.95 -9.25 -21.29
N ARG A 447 -13.77 -9.75 -20.35
CA ARG A 447 -13.27 -10.41 -19.13
C ARG A 447 -12.51 -11.69 -19.44
N ARG A 448 -13.01 -12.50 -20.39
CA ARG A 448 -12.36 -13.74 -20.85
C ARG A 448 -10.94 -13.45 -21.33
N PHE A 449 -10.75 -12.38 -22.09
CA PHE A 449 -9.42 -11.92 -22.50
C PHE A 449 -8.56 -11.44 -21.31
N GLN A 450 -9.10 -10.57 -20.43
CA GLN A 450 -8.35 -10.05 -19.27
C GLN A 450 -7.85 -11.17 -18.35
N TYR A 451 -8.71 -12.14 -18.02
CA TYR A 451 -8.31 -13.29 -17.20
C TYR A 451 -7.32 -14.22 -17.93
N GLU A 452 -7.42 -14.36 -19.27
CA GLU A 452 -6.44 -15.12 -20.05
C GLU A 452 -5.06 -14.43 -20.06
N GLU A 453 -5.00 -13.10 -20.11
CA GLU A 453 -3.75 -12.33 -19.94
C GLU A 453 -3.19 -12.47 -18.51
N GLU A 454 -4.02 -12.33 -17.47
CA GLU A 454 -3.61 -12.52 -16.07
C GLU A 454 -3.05 -13.92 -15.82
N VAL A 455 -3.67 -14.95 -16.41
CA VAL A 455 -3.22 -16.35 -16.41
C VAL A 455 -1.91 -16.53 -17.16
N LYS A 456 -1.73 -15.92 -18.35
CA LYS A 456 -0.47 -15.97 -19.11
C LYS A 456 0.68 -15.28 -18.38
N ALA A 457 0.40 -14.14 -17.73
CA ALA A 457 1.39 -13.39 -16.97
C ALA A 457 1.73 -14.04 -15.62
N ASN A 458 0.77 -14.68 -14.96
CA ASN A 458 0.94 -15.32 -13.64
C ASN A 458 0.26 -16.70 -13.57
N PRO A 459 0.82 -17.76 -14.19
CA PRO A 459 0.19 -19.08 -14.22
C PRO A 459 -0.10 -19.71 -12.85
N HIS A 460 0.63 -19.30 -11.81
CA HIS A 460 0.44 -19.74 -10.42
C HIS A 460 -0.60 -18.92 -9.63
N ASN A 461 -1.27 -17.93 -10.23
CA ASN A 461 -2.33 -17.17 -9.56
C ASN A 461 -3.68 -17.92 -9.65
N TYR A 462 -3.91 -18.85 -8.72
CA TYR A 462 -5.15 -19.63 -8.68
C TYR A 462 -6.44 -18.79 -8.51
N ASP A 463 -6.37 -17.54 -8.05
CA ASP A 463 -7.57 -16.68 -7.99
C ASP A 463 -8.02 -16.22 -9.38
N ALA A 464 -7.08 -15.85 -10.27
CA ALA A 464 -7.40 -15.55 -11.67
C ALA A 464 -7.98 -16.77 -12.38
N TRP A 465 -7.47 -17.98 -12.09
CA TRP A 465 -8.07 -19.22 -12.58
C TRP A 465 -9.50 -19.46 -12.05
N PHE A 466 -9.79 -19.16 -10.77
CA PHE A 466 -11.16 -19.28 -10.23
C PHE A 466 -12.14 -18.25 -10.81
N ASP A 467 -11.68 -17.07 -11.20
CA ASP A 467 -12.52 -16.05 -11.84
C ASP A 467 -12.69 -16.32 -13.34
N TYR A 468 -11.66 -16.86 -14.02
CA TYR A 468 -11.74 -17.35 -15.39
C TYR A 468 -12.70 -18.51 -15.54
N LEU A 469 -12.57 -19.54 -14.68
CA LEU A 469 -13.42 -20.73 -14.71
C LEU A 469 -14.89 -20.36 -14.50
N ARG A 470 -15.21 -19.54 -13.50
CA ARG A 470 -16.59 -19.08 -13.25
C ARG A 470 -17.20 -18.23 -14.37
N LEU A 471 -16.37 -17.71 -15.28
CA LEU A 471 -16.83 -17.06 -16.50
C LEU A 471 -17.12 -18.09 -17.60
N VAL A 472 -16.22 -19.05 -17.83
CA VAL A 472 -16.39 -20.09 -18.87
C VAL A 472 -17.50 -21.09 -18.49
N GLU A 473 -17.68 -21.38 -17.20
CA GLU A 473 -18.85 -22.09 -16.66
C GLU A 473 -20.17 -21.40 -17.05
N SER A 474 -20.21 -20.06 -17.10
CA SER A 474 -21.39 -19.31 -17.56
C SER A 474 -21.57 -19.24 -19.08
N ASP A 475 -20.52 -19.53 -19.86
CA ASP A 475 -20.58 -19.66 -21.34
C ASP A 475 -21.07 -21.06 -21.79
N ALA A 476 -21.20 -22.02 -20.87
CA ALA A 476 -21.89 -23.32 -21.01
C ALA A 476 -21.37 -24.31 -22.08
N GLU A 477 -20.17 -24.13 -22.64
CA GLU A 477 -19.55 -25.10 -23.55
C GLU A 477 -18.59 -26.06 -22.80
N ALA A 478 -19.08 -27.25 -22.46
CA ALA A 478 -18.41 -28.18 -21.56
C ALA A 478 -17.02 -28.65 -22.01
N GLU A 479 -16.72 -28.65 -23.31
CA GLU A 479 -15.40 -29.00 -23.83
C GLU A 479 -14.37 -27.90 -23.54
N THR A 480 -14.72 -26.62 -23.75
CA THR A 480 -13.81 -25.50 -23.40
C THR A 480 -13.66 -25.32 -21.89
N VAL A 481 -14.70 -25.62 -21.09
CA VAL A 481 -14.58 -25.67 -19.62
C VAL A 481 -13.55 -26.73 -19.21
N ARG A 482 -13.59 -27.93 -19.81
CA ARG A 482 -12.61 -29.00 -19.57
C ARG A 482 -11.19 -28.62 -19.97
N GLU A 483 -10.99 -28.05 -21.16
CA GLU A 483 -9.67 -27.54 -21.59
C GLU A 483 -9.09 -26.53 -20.59
N VAL A 484 -9.92 -25.60 -20.08
CA VAL A 484 -9.49 -24.59 -19.11
C VAL A 484 -9.17 -25.25 -17.75
N TYR A 485 -9.97 -26.22 -17.30
CA TYR A 485 -9.66 -26.98 -16.08
C TYR A 485 -8.35 -27.78 -16.21
N GLU A 486 -8.11 -28.45 -17.34
CA GLU A 486 -6.88 -29.22 -17.58
C GLU A 486 -5.64 -28.31 -17.69
N ARG A 487 -5.76 -27.15 -18.36
CA ARG A 487 -4.73 -26.11 -18.38
C ARG A 487 -4.45 -25.51 -16.99
N ALA A 488 -5.48 -25.33 -16.16
CA ALA A 488 -5.31 -24.87 -14.79
C ALA A 488 -4.61 -25.92 -13.92
N ILE A 489 -4.97 -27.20 -14.10
CA ILE A 489 -4.41 -28.35 -13.39
C ILE A 489 -2.92 -28.58 -13.72
N ALA A 490 -2.50 -28.37 -14.96
CA ALA A 490 -1.10 -28.50 -15.36
C ALA A 490 -0.15 -27.58 -14.55
N ASN A 491 -0.65 -26.48 -14.01
CA ASN A 491 0.12 -25.50 -13.22
C ASN A 491 0.26 -25.94 -11.75
N VAL A 492 0.98 -27.04 -11.51
CA VAL A 492 1.27 -27.57 -10.17
C VAL A 492 2.07 -26.55 -9.32
N PRO A 493 1.73 -26.33 -8.03
CA PRO A 493 2.50 -25.43 -7.18
C PRO A 493 3.92 -25.96 -6.91
N PRO A 494 5.00 -25.24 -7.26
CA PRO A 494 6.38 -25.74 -7.13
C PRO A 494 6.81 -25.90 -5.66
N ILE A 495 6.29 -25.06 -4.76
CA ILE A 495 6.57 -25.14 -3.33
C ILE A 495 5.59 -26.13 -2.69
N GLN A 496 6.13 -27.20 -2.09
CA GLN A 496 5.35 -28.26 -1.42
C GLN A 496 4.86 -27.86 -0.02
N GLU A 497 4.33 -26.63 0.09
CA GLU A 497 3.73 -26.08 1.30
C GLU A 497 2.20 -26.15 1.30
N LYS A 498 1.66 -26.60 2.43
CA LYS A 498 0.21 -26.69 2.71
C LYS A 498 -0.56 -25.37 2.54
N ARG A 499 0.11 -24.20 2.52
CA ARG A 499 -0.53 -22.90 2.24
C ARG A 499 -0.95 -22.77 0.78
N HIS A 500 -0.02 -22.95 -0.15
CA HIS A 500 -0.26 -22.82 -1.59
C HIS A 500 -1.13 -23.97 -2.13
N TRP A 501 -0.87 -25.19 -1.66
CA TRP A 501 -1.63 -26.38 -2.07
C TRP A 501 -3.11 -26.37 -1.67
N LYS A 502 -3.54 -25.53 -0.70
CA LYS A 502 -4.97 -25.35 -0.41
C LYS A 502 -5.77 -24.89 -1.62
N ARG A 503 -5.29 -23.87 -2.35
CA ARG A 503 -6.03 -23.30 -3.49
C ARG A 503 -6.00 -24.23 -4.70
N TYR A 504 -4.85 -24.82 -4.99
CA TYR A 504 -4.73 -25.86 -6.02
C TYR A 504 -5.66 -27.06 -5.75
N ILE A 505 -5.83 -27.49 -4.48
CA ILE A 505 -6.79 -28.56 -4.15
C ILE A 505 -8.25 -28.08 -4.25
N TYR A 506 -8.54 -26.80 -4.04
CA TYR A 506 -9.88 -26.25 -4.34
C TYR A 506 -10.19 -26.19 -5.84
N LEU A 507 -9.19 -25.96 -6.70
CA LEU A 507 -9.34 -26.11 -8.16
C LEU A 507 -9.77 -27.55 -8.54
N TRP A 508 -9.09 -28.56 -7.99
CA TRP A 508 -9.47 -29.96 -8.18
C TRP A 508 -10.86 -30.31 -7.62
N VAL A 509 -11.25 -29.73 -6.48
CA VAL A 509 -12.60 -29.91 -5.91
C VAL A 509 -13.66 -29.27 -6.79
N ASN A 510 -13.41 -28.08 -7.34
CA ASN A 510 -14.33 -27.44 -8.28
C ASN A 510 -14.48 -28.29 -9.56
N TYR A 511 -13.38 -28.78 -10.14
CA TYR A 511 -13.45 -29.62 -11.34
C TYR A 511 -14.27 -30.90 -11.12
N ALA A 512 -14.09 -31.57 -9.98
CA ALA A 512 -14.86 -32.76 -9.63
C ALA A 512 -16.35 -32.46 -9.36
N LEU A 513 -16.67 -31.28 -8.82
CA LEU A 513 -18.07 -30.84 -8.64
C LEU A 513 -18.72 -30.45 -9.97
N TYR A 514 -17.97 -29.84 -10.89
CA TYR A 514 -18.42 -29.52 -12.25
C TYR A 514 -18.77 -30.78 -13.05
N GLU A 515 -17.86 -31.76 -13.08
CA GLU A 515 -18.09 -33.04 -13.78
C GLU A 515 -19.23 -33.87 -13.13
N GLU A 516 -19.46 -33.73 -11.82
CA GLU A 516 -20.55 -34.42 -11.11
C GLU A 516 -21.92 -33.76 -11.32
N LEU A 517 -22.02 -32.42 -11.23
CA LEU A 517 -23.29 -31.70 -11.21
C LEU A 517 -23.76 -31.26 -12.61
N GLU A 518 -22.84 -30.78 -13.44
CA GLU A 518 -23.15 -30.16 -14.73
C GLU A 518 -22.99 -31.16 -15.87
N ALA A 519 -21.79 -31.71 -16.05
CA ALA A 519 -21.52 -32.71 -17.10
C ALA A 519 -22.11 -34.10 -16.79
N LYS A 520 -22.28 -34.43 -15.51
CA LYS A 520 -22.86 -35.68 -14.98
C LYS A 520 -22.12 -36.95 -15.42
N ASP A 521 -20.80 -36.88 -15.55
CA ASP A 521 -19.94 -37.99 -15.92
C ASP A 521 -19.33 -38.66 -14.67
N PRO A 522 -19.85 -39.81 -14.19
CA PRO A 522 -19.35 -40.48 -13.00
C PRO A 522 -18.02 -41.22 -13.24
N GLU A 523 -17.60 -41.43 -14.49
CA GLU A 523 -16.35 -42.13 -14.81
C GLU A 523 -15.18 -41.15 -14.87
N ARG A 524 -15.34 -40.02 -15.57
CA ARG A 524 -14.36 -38.92 -15.55
C ARG A 524 -14.24 -38.32 -14.15
N THR A 525 -15.34 -38.11 -13.43
CA THR A 525 -15.28 -37.65 -12.01
C THR A 525 -14.42 -38.58 -11.14
N ARG A 526 -14.51 -39.90 -11.33
CA ARG A 526 -13.66 -40.88 -10.62
C ARG A 526 -12.18 -40.75 -11.00
N GLN A 527 -11.87 -40.57 -12.29
CA GLN A 527 -10.50 -40.35 -12.78
C GLN A 527 -9.92 -39.04 -12.21
N VAL A 528 -10.71 -37.96 -12.17
CA VAL A 528 -10.34 -36.66 -11.58
C VAL A 528 -9.99 -36.80 -10.10
N TYR A 529 -10.84 -37.48 -9.31
CA TYR A 529 -10.49 -37.76 -7.91
C TYR A 529 -9.21 -38.60 -7.79
N GLN A 530 -9.04 -39.65 -8.59
CA GLN A 530 -7.85 -40.52 -8.54
C GLN A 530 -6.56 -39.75 -8.89
N ALA A 531 -6.53 -39.00 -9.99
CA ALA A 531 -5.39 -38.17 -10.38
C ALA A 531 -5.03 -37.13 -9.30
N SER A 532 -6.04 -36.48 -8.70
CA SER A 532 -5.82 -35.54 -7.58
C SER A 532 -5.19 -36.22 -6.36
N LEU A 533 -5.53 -37.48 -6.09
CA LEU A 533 -5.03 -38.26 -4.96
C LEU A 533 -3.64 -38.88 -5.23
N GLU A 534 -3.21 -38.98 -6.49
CA GLU A 534 -1.84 -39.35 -6.85
C GLU A 534 -0.88 -38.15 -6.82
N LEU A 535 -1.34 -36.98 -7.31
CA LEU A 535 -0.56 -35.75 -7.32
C LEU A 535 -0.26 -35.16 -5.92
N ILE A 536 -1.09 -35.44 -4.91
CA ILE A 536 -0.89 -34.93 -3.54
C ILE A 536 0.30 -35.64 -2.84
N PRO A 537 1.35 -34.93 -2.39
CA PRO A 537 2.45 -35.50 -1.62
C PRO A 537 2.07 -35.82 -0.16
N HIS A 538 1.25 -36.86 0.05
CA HIS A 538 0.71 -37.26 1.37
C HIS A 538 1.77 -37.37 2.49
N LYS A 539 3.01 -37.73 2.13
CA LYS A 539 4.15 -37.83 3.07
C LYS A 539 4.56 -36.48 3.71
N LYS A 540 4.30 -35.34 3.05
CA LYS A 540 4.67 -34.00 3.56
C LYS A 540 3.48 -33.24 4.13
N PHE A 541 2.29 -33.43 3.58
CA PHE A 541 1.05 -32.88 4.13
C PHE A 541 -0.15 -33.74 3.76
N THR A 542 -1.14 -33.77 4.64
CA THR A 542 -2.30 -34.66 4.52
C THR A 542 -3.61 -33.86 4.36
N PHE A 543 -4.36 -34.07 3.28
CA PHE A 543 -5.59 -33.33 2.95
C PHE A 543 -6.85 -34.19 3.07
N ALA A 544 -7.37 -34.30 4.30
CA ALA A 544 -8.56 -35.09 4.61
C ALA A 544 -9.83 -34.71 3.82
N LYS A 545 -10.01 -33.44 3.42
CA LYS A 545 -11.22 -33.00 2.69
C LYS A 545 -11.37 -33.71 1.34
N MET A 546 -10.29 -33.98 0.61
CA MET A 546 -10.37 -34.66 -0.69
C MET A 546 -10.78 -36.13 -0.55
N TRP A 547 -10.18 -36.84 0.41
CA TRP A 547 -10.55 -38.23 0.74
C TRP A 547 -12.02 -38.36 1.19
N ILE A 548 -12.54 -37.39 1.97
CA ILE A 548 -13.96 -37.37 2.37
C ILE A 548 -14.87 -37.14 1.16
N LEU A 549 -14.54 -36.19 0.28
CA LEU A 549 -15.34 -35.91 -0.92
C LEU A 549 -15.37 -37.11 -1.89
N TYR A 550 -14.23 -37.77 -2.13
CA TYR A 550 -14.18 -38.97 -2.96
C TYR A 550 -14.97 -40.14 -2.37
N ALA A 551 -14.91 -40.34 -1.04
CA ALA A 551 -15.72 -41.35 -0.37
C ALA A 551 -17.22 -41.02 -0.44
N GLN A 552 -17.62 -39.76 -0.27
CA GLN A 552 -19.00 -39.30 -0.40
C GLN A 552 -19.51 -39.43 -1.85
N PHE A 553 -18.67 -39.18 -2.85
CA PHE A 553 -18.96 -39.43 -4.26
C PHE A 553 -19.26 -40.92 -4.52
N GLU A 554 -18.38 -41.84 -4.11
CA GLU A 554 -18.63 -43.28 -4.30
C GLU A 554 -19.84 -43.78 -3.48
N ILE A 555 -20.19 -43.15 -2.36
CA ILE A 555 -21.46 -43.39 -1.63
C ILE A 555 -22.67 -42.95 -2.46
N ARG A 556 -22.63 -41.77 -3.11
CA ARG A 556 -23.70 -41.34 -4.04
C ARG A 556 -23.83 -42.28 -5.24
N GLN A 557 -22.71 -42.78 -5.75
CA GLN A 557 -22.65 -43.84 -6.77
C GLN A 557 -22.94 -45.26 -6.23
N LYS A 558 -23.32 -45.41 -4.95
CA LYS A 558 -23.65 -46.67 -4.25
C LYS A 558 -22.50 -47.70 -4.14
N ASN A 559 -21.27 -47.33 -4.49
CA ASN A 559 -20.08 -48.19 -4.49
C ASN A 559 -19.45 -48.29 -3.09
N LEU A 560 -20.17 -48.90 -2.14
CA LEU A 560 -19.70 -49.09 -0.75
C LEU A 560 -18.32 -49.76 -0.64
N SER A 561 -17.97 -50.64 -1.58
CA SER A 561 -16.66 -51.30 -1.66
C SER A 561 -15.51 -50.32 -1.99
N LEU A 562 -15.74 -49.39 -2.93
CA LEU A 562 -14.77 -48.35 -3.29
C LEU A 562 -14.69 -47.27 -2.20
N ALA A 563 -15.82 -46.86 -1.62
CA ALA A 563 -15.84 -45.93 -0.49
C ALA A 563 -15.05 -46.46 0.72
N ARG A 564 -15.24 -47.73 1.11
CA ARG A 564 -14.46 -48.41 2.15
C ARG A 564 -12.98 -48.50 1.81
N ARG A 565 -12.61 -48.79 0.55
CA ARG A 565 -11.20 -48.78 0.09
C ARG A 565 -10.58 -47.37 0.13
N ALA A 566 -11.33 -46.34 -0.27
CA ALA A 566 -10.89 -44.94 -0.24
C ALA A 566 -10.64 -44.47 1.19
N LEU A 567 -11.55 -44.75 2.12
CA LEU A 567 -11.38 -44.38 3.53
C LEU A 567 -10.25 -45.19 4.19
N GLY A 568 -10.16 -46.50 3.95
CA GLY A 568 -9.05 -47.34 4.46
C GLY A 568 -7.67 -46.90 3.94
N THR A 569 -7.55 -46.60 2.64
CA THR A 569 -6.29 -46.07 2.07
C THR A 569 -6.00 -44.64 2.53
N SER A 570 -7.03 -43.82 2.80
CA SER A 570 -6.86 -42.50 3.43
C SER A 570 -6.27 -42.60 4.83
N ILE A 571 -6.68 -43.58 5.64
CA ILE A 571 -6.13 -43.78 6.99
C ILE A 571 -4.65 -44.21 6.90
N GLY A 572 -4.32 -45.16 6.02
CA GLY A 572 -2.93 -45.62 5.83
C GLY A 572 -1.98 -44.56 5.25
N LYS A 573 -2.46 -43.63 4.41
CA LYS A 573 -1.65 -42.54 3.83
C LYS A 573 -1.70 -41.23 4.62
N CYS A 574 -2.78 -40.98 5.37
CA CYS A 574 -3.15 -39.67 5.95
C CYS A 574 -3.88 -39.81 7.30
N PRO A 575 -3.31 -40.46 8.34
CA PRO A 575 -4.04 -40.67 9.59
C PRO A 575 -4.44 -39.34 10.24
N LYS A 576 -5.74 -39.16 10.48
CA LYS A 576 -6.33 -37.91 10.99
C LYS A 576 -7.69 -38.15 11.64
N ASN A 577 -7.91 -37.54 12.80
CA ASN A 577 -9.09 -37.71 13.65
C ASN A 577 -10.42 -37.42 12.92
N LYS A 578 -10.42 -36.57 11.87
CA LYS A 578 -11.60 -36.32 11.03
C LYS A 578 -11.92 -37.46 10.05
N LEU A 579 -10.93 -38.20 9.55
CA LEU A 579 -11.14 -39.34 8.65
C LEU A 579 -11.65 -40.55 9.43
N PHE A 580 -11.08 -40.82 10.60
CA PHE A 580 -11.60 -41.83 11.53
C PHE A 580 -13.06 -41.55 11.90
N LYS A 581 -13.40 -40.31 12.31
CA LYS A 581 -14.80 -39.95 12.64
C LYS A 581 -15.77 -40.19 11.47
N VAL A 582 -15.46 -39.73 10.25
CA VAL A 582 -16.33 -39.95 9.07
C VAL A 582 -16.44 -41.44 8.69
N TYR A 583 -15.37 -42.23 8.83
CA TYR A 583 -15.45 -43.66 8.50
C TYR A 583 -16.20 -44.47 9.57
N ILE A 584 -16.04 -44.14 10.85
CA ILE A 584 -16.82 -44.74 11.94
C ILE A 584 -18.30 -44.35 11.81
N GLU A 585 -18.61 -43.10 11.47
CA GLU A 585 -19.99 -42.65 11.19
C GLU A 585 -20.62 -43.42 10.03
N LEU A 586 -19.87 -43.70 8.96
CA LEU A 586 -20.32 -44.54 7.84
C LEU A 586 -20.58 -46.00 8.25
N GLU A 587 -19.65 -46.66 8.93
CA GLU A 587 -19.84 -48.06 9.35
C GLU A 587 -20.94 -48.18 10.44
N LEU A 588 -21.16 -47.13 11.25
CA LEU A 588 -22.28 -47.03 12.19
C LEU A 588 -23.64 -46.87 11.47
N GLN A 589 -23.72 -46.05 10.41
CA GLN A 589 -24.91 -45.97 9.55
C GLN A 589 -25.21 -47.31 8.87
N LEU A 590 -24.18 -48.09 8.52
CA LEU A 590 -24.27 -49.45 7.99
C LEU A 590 -24.50 -50.53 9.08
N ARG A 591 -24.49 -50.16 10.37
CA ARG A 591 -24.62 -51.03 11.56
C ARG A 591 -23.56 -52.14 11.67
N GLU A 592 -22.38 -51.96 11.10
CA GLU A 592 -21.27 -52.93 11.16
C GLU A 592 -20.37 -52.68 12.38
N PHE A 593 -20.90 -52.95 13.57
CA PHE A 593 -20.25 -52.63 14.85
C PHE A 593 -18.86 -53.25 15.05
N ASP A 594 -18.62 -54.48 14.56
CA ASP A 594 -17.29 -55.11 14.63
C ASP A 594 -16.25 -54.47 13.71
N ARG A 595 -16.68 -53.65 12.74
CA ARG A 595 -15.79 -52.73 12.00
C ARG A 595 -15.56 -51.46 12.77
N CYS A 596 -16.59 -50.89 13.41
CA CYS A 596 -16.44 -49.74 14.29
C CYS A 596 -15.43 -50.01 15.40
N ARG A 597 -15.48 -51.18 16.05
CA ARG A 597 -14.48 -51.66 17.02
C ARG A 597 -13.06 -51.62 16.44
N LYS A 598 -12.84 -52.29 15.30
CA LYS A 598 -11.54 -52.32 14.58
C LYS A 598 -11.07 -50.96 14.05
N LEU A 599 -11.97 -49.98 13.92
CA LEU A 599 -11.64 -48.60 13.56
C LEU A 599 -11.31 -47.76 14.79
N TYR A 600 -11.96 -47.99 15.94
CA TYR A 600 -11.60 -47.37 17.22
C TYR A 600 -10.26 -47.91 17.72
N GLU A 601 -10.03 -49.22 17.70
CA GLU A 601 -8.71 -49.83 18.00
C GLU A 601 -7.59 -49.13 17.22
N LYS A 602 -7.73 -49.00 15.89
CA LYS A 602 -6.75 -48.33 15.02
C LYS A 602 -6.68 -46.80 15.17
N PHE A 603 -7.73 -46.18 15.70
CA PHE A 603 -7.72 -44.76 16.04
C PHE A 603 -6.96 -44.52 17.34
N LEU A 604 -7.06 -45.44 18.30
CA LEU A 604 -6.31 -45.45 19.55
C LEU A 604 -4.83 -45.81 19.34
N GLU A 605 -4.52 -46.77 18.46
CA GLU A 605 -3.14 -47.05 18.00
C GLU A 605 -2.45 -45.78 17.46
N PHE A 606 -3.18 -44.92 16.75
CA PHE A 606 -2.63 -43.70 16.15
C PHE A 606 -2.51 -42.52 17.13
N GLY A 607 -3.34 -42.46 18.18
CA GLY A 607 -3.35 -41.33 19.11
C GLY A 607 -3.95 -41.65 20.47
N PRO A 608 -3.22 -42.36 21.36
CA PRO A 608 -3.66 -42.66 22.72
C PRO A 608 -3.94 -41.41 23.57
N GLU A 609 -3.30 -40.28 23.24
CA GLU A 609 -3.35 -39.03 24.00
C GLU A 609 -4.71 -38.31 23.92
N ASN A 610 -5.51 -38.58 22.89
CA ASN A 610 -6.76 -37.86 22.63
C ASN A 610 -7.95 -38.44 23.43
N CYS A 611 -8.31 -37.82 24.56
CA CYS A 611 -9.46 -38.22 25.36
C CYS A 611 -10.77 -38.36 24.56
N THR A 612 -10.98 -37.56 23.51
CA THR A 612 -12.23 -37.60 22.70
C THR A 612 -12.35 -38.80 21.77
N SER A 613 -11.34 -39.69 21.68
CA SER A 613 -11.50 -41.00 21.04
C SER A 613 -11.93 -42.07 22.04
N TRP A 614 -11.32 -42.11 23.23
CA TRP A 614 -11.66 -43.04 24.31
C TRP A 614 -13.13 -42.92 24.72
N ILE A 615 -13.59 -41.69 24.99
CA ILE A 615 -14.99 -41.41 25.38
C ILE A 615 -15.95 -41.92 24.30
N LYS A 616 -15.65 -41.67 23.02
CA LYS A 616 -16.53 -42.08 21.90
C LYS A 616 -16.52 -43.58 21.60
N PHE A 617 -15.48 -44.29 22.02
CA PHE A 617 -15.46 -45.75 21.97
C PHE A 617 -16.27 -46.35 23.13
N ALA A 618 -16.15 -45.79 24.34
CA ALA A 618 -16.98 -46.18 25.47
C ALA A 618 -18.47 -45.87 25.23
N GLU A 619 -18.82 -44.66 24.74
CA GLU A 619 -20.18 -44.29 24.27
C GLU A 619 -20.77 -45.38 23.35
N LEU A 620 -19.98 -45.91 22.41
CA LEU A 620 -20.46 -46.94 21.46
C LEU A 620 -20.74 -48.28 22.15
N GLU A 621 -19.84 -48.76 23.01
CA GLU A 621 -20.04 -50.03 23.71
C GLU A 621 -21.17 -49.93 24.76
N THR A 622 -21.38 -48.75 25.38
CA THR A 622 -22.56 -48.46 26.21
C THR A 622 -23.86 -48.51 25.40
N ILE A 623 -23.89 -47.93 24.20
CA ILE A 623 -25.05 -48.02 23.28
C ILE A 623 -25.31 -49.47 22.82
N LEU A 624 -24.29 -50.33 22.82
CA LEU A 624 -24.41 -51.77 22.54
C LEU A 624 -24.77 -52.62 23.77
N GLY A 625 -24.76 -52.05 24.99
CA GLY A 625 -25.01 -52.75 26.25
C GLY A 625 -23.82 -53.55 26.81
N ASP A 626 -22.63 -53.46 26.21
CA ASP A 626 -21.40 -54.14 26.64
C ASP A 626 -20.70 -53.35 27.77
N ILE A 627 -21.41 -53.15 28.90
CA ILE A 627 -21.02 -52.30 30.05
C ILE A 627 -19.59 -52.60 30.53
N ASP A 628 -19.24 -53.86 30.73
CA ASP A 628 -17.92 -54.23 31.24
C ASP A 628 -16.78 -53.99 30.22
N ARG A 629 -17.10 -53.92 28.91
CA ARG A 629 -16.13 -53.47 27.90
C ARG A 629 -15.97 -51.95 27.93
N ALA A 630 -17.06 -51.19 28.10
CA ALA A 630 -16.98 -49.74 28.31
C ALA A 630 -16.12 -49.39 29.54
N ARG A 631 -16.27 -50.13 30.65
CA ARG A 631 -15.41 -50.03 31.85
C ARG A 631 -13.94 -50.33 31.54
N ALA A 632 -13.67 -51.44 30.85
CA ALA A 632 -12.30 -51.79 30.46
C ALA A 632 -11.66 -50.70 29.58
N ILE A 633 -12.43 -50.08 28.67
CA ILE A 633 -11.98 -48.95 27.84
C ILE A 633 -11.64 -47.72 28.70
N TYR A 634 -12.45 -47.38 29.72
CA TYR A 634 -12.18 -46.26 30.62
C TYR A 634 -10.96 -46.50 31.54
N GLU A 635 -10.81 -47.67 32.15
CA GLU A 635 -9.62 -48.01 32.96
C GLU A 635 -8.34 -48.06 32.09
N LEU A 636 -8.41 -48.59 30.86
CA LEU A 636 -7.31 -48.53 29.88
C LEU A 636 -6.94 -47.08 29.53
N ALA A 637 -7.92 -46.19 29.34
CA ALA A 637 -7.68 -44.78 29.09
C ALA A 637 -7.00 -44.09 30.29
N ILE A 638 -7.44 -44.37 31.52
CA ILE A 638 -6.88 -43.82 32.77
C ILE A 638 -5.47 -44.34 33.08
N SER A 639 -5.11 -45.51 32.55
CA SER A 639 -3.76 -46.08 32.62
C SER A 639 -2.73 -45.37 31.73
N GLN A 640 -3.16 -44.60 30.73
CA GLN A 640 -2.24 -43.89 29.82
C GLN A 640 -1.49 -42.75 30.54
N PRO A 641 -0.15 -42.67 30.41
CA PRO A 641 0.66 -41.66 31.12
C PRO A 641 0.65 -40.27 30.46
N ARG A 642 0.02 -40.12 29.28
CA ARG A 642 -0.14 -38.85 28.56
C ARG A 642 -1.55 -38.78 27.97
N LEU A 643 -2.28 -37.72 28.35
CA LEU A 643 -3.67 -37.45 27.96
C LEU A 643 -3.82 -35.93 27.80
N ASP A 644 -4.43 -35.48 26.70
CA ASP A 644 -4.62 -34.04 26.39
C ASP A 644 -5.40 -33.30 27.50
N MET A 645 -6.51 -33.90 27.94
CA MET A 645 -7.46 -33.31 28.90
C MET A 645 -7.96 -34.40 29.86
N PRO A 646 -7.21 -34.75 30.91
CA PRO A 646 -7.59 -35.82 31.83
C PRO A 646 -8.97 -35.58 32.47
N GLU A 647 -9.24 -34.35 32.91
CA GLU A 647 -10.47 -33.97 33.61
C GLU A 647 -11.76 -34.38 32.88
N VAL A 648 -11.78 -34.21 31.55
CA VAL A 648 -12.95 -34.51 30.71
C VAL A 648 -13.19 -36.02 30.64
N LEU A 649 -12.11 -36.82 30.57
CA LEU A 649 -12.19 -38.28 30.60
C LEU A 649 -12.67 -38.78 31.96
N TRP A 650 -12.08 -38.28 33.05
CA TRP A 650 -12.51 -38.61 34.42
C TRP A 650 -13.97 -38.24 34.66
N LYS A 651 -14.42 -37.05 34.22
CA LYS A 651 -15.84 -36.67 34.32
C LYS A 651 -16.72 -37.63 33.52
N SER A 652 -16.39 -37.94 32.27
CA SER A 652 -17.21 -38.88 31.48
C SER A 652 -17.30 -40.29 32.07
N TYR A 653 -16.26 -40.75 32.76
CA TYR A 653 -16.31 -42.06 33.43
C TYR A 653 -17.10 -42.00 34.76
N ILE A 654 -17.01 -40.89 35.50
CA ILE A 654 -17.87 -40.62 36.66
C ILE A 654 -19.34 -40.52 36.24
N ASP A 655 -19.65 -39.74 35.21
CA ASP A 655 -21.00 -39.60 34.64
C ASP A 655 -21.56 -40.97 34.21
N PHE A 656 -20.73 -41.81 33.58
CA PHE A 656 -21.11 -43.17 33.18
C PHE A 656 -21.41 -44.11 34.36
N GLU A 657 -20.56 -44.18 35.40
CA GLU A 657 -20.87 -45.04 36.57
C GLU A 657 -22.02 -44.45 37.43
N ILE A 658 -22.37 -43.17 37.27
CA ILE A 658 -23.61 -42.57 37.78
C ILE A 658 -24.82 -43.05 36.96
N GLU A 659 -24.74 -43.07 35.62
CA GLU A 659 -25.78 -43.64 34.75
C GLU A 659 -26.01 -45.15 34.98
N GLN A 660 -25.01 -45.87 35.51
CA GLN A 660 -25.13 -47.28 35.92
C GLN A 660 -25.45 -47.47 37.43
N GLU A 661 -25.74 -46.39 38.17
CA GLU A 661 -26.10 -46.37 39.60
C GLU A 661 -25.08 -47.01 40.59
N GLU A 662 -23.84 -47.30 40.15
CA GLU A 662 -22.84 -48.06 40.93
C GLU A 662 -22.08 -47.20 41.98
N THR A 663 -22.85 -46.67 42.94
CA THR A 663 -22.40 -45.69 43.95
C THR A 663 -21.11 -46.01 44.72
N GLU A 664 -20.68 -47.27 44.80
CA GLU A 664 -19.41 -47.65 45.45
C GLU A 664 -18.20 -47.56 44.52
N ARG A 665 -18.37 -47.83 43.22
CA ARG A 665 -17.29 -47.65 42.24
C ARG A 665 -17.03 -46.17 42.00
N THR A 666 -18.08 -45.34 41.89
CA THR A 666 -17.96 -43.89 41.76
C THR A 666 -17.20 -43.25 42.92
N ARG A 667 -17.44 -43.68 44.18
CA ARG A 667 -16.66 -43.25 45.37
C ARG A 667 -15.18 -43.58 45.24
N ASN A 668 -14.85 -44.80 44.81
CA ASN A 668 -13.46 -45.21 44.62
C ASN A 668 -12.80 -44.45 43.45
N LEU A 669 -13.57 -44.10 42.42
CA LEU A 669 -13.11 -43.30 41.29
C LEU A 669 -12.81 -41.85 41.71
N TYR A 670 -13.69 -41.20 42.47
CA TYR A 670 -13.44 -39.90 43.09
C TYR A 670 -12.19 -39.91 43.98
N ARG A 671 -12.00 -40.95 44.81
CA ARG A 671 -10.80 -41.10 45.64
C ARG A 671 -9.51 -41.25 44.80
N ARG A 672 -9.53 -42.02 43.72
CA ARG A 672 -8.39 -42.12 42.78
C ARG A 672 -8.11 -40.79 42.06
N LEU A 673 -9.14 -40.03 41.72
CA LEU A 673 -9.02 -38.70 41.12
C LEU A 673 -8.40 -37.69 42.10
N LEU A 674 -8.89 -37.64 43.34
CA LEU A 674 -8.34 -36.78 44.40
C LEU A 674 -6.88 -37.12 44.77
N GLN A 675 -6.45 -38.36 44.59
CA GLN A 675 -5.04 -38.77 44.71
C GLN A 675 -4.15 -38.25 43.56
N ARG A 676 -4.72 -37.93 42.39
CA ARG A 676 -4.01 -37.36 41.22
C ARG A 676 -4.13 -35.84 41.10
N THR A 677 -5.25 -35.25 41.53
CA THR A 677 -5.56 -33.82 41.35
C THR A 677 -6.29 -33.26 42.58
N GLN A 678 -5.79 -32.15 43.15
CA GLN A 678 -6.33 -31.56 44.38
C GLN A 678 -7.26 -30.34 44.12
N HIS A 679 -7.86 -30.23 42.94
CA HIS A 679 -8.70 -29.07 42.57
C HIS A 679 -10.07 -29.07 43.26
N VAL A 680 -10.50 -27.89 43.73
CA VAL A 680 -11.77 -27.71 44.48
C VAL A 680 -13.01 -28.16 43.70
N LYS A 681 -13.02 -28.03 42.37
CA LYS A 681 -14.15 -28.49 41.53
C LYS A 681 -14.40 -29.99 41.67
N VAL A 682 -13.35 -30.79 41.90
CA VAL A 682 -13.50 -32.23 42.16
C VAL A 682 -14.19 -32.46 43.49
N TRP A 683 -13.74 -31.81 44.57
CA TRP A 683 -14.36 -31.89 45.90
C TRP A 683 -15.84 -31.48 45.89
N ILE A 684 -16.18 -30.36 45.24
CA ILE A 684 -17.57 -29.89 45.10
C ILE A 684 -18.40 -30.93 44.33
N SER A 685 -17.89 -31.48 43.23
CA SER A 685 -18.62 -32.50 42.47
C SER A 685 -18.80 -33.82 43.24
N PHE A 686 -17.84 -34.19 44.09
CA PHE A 686 -17.94 -35.39 44.94
C PHE A 686 -18.98 -35.21 46.06
N ALA A 687 -19.05 -34.02 46.66
CA ALA A 687 -20.11 -33.65 47.59
C ALA A 687 -21.49 -33.69 46.91
N GLN A 688 -21.63 -33.06 45.73
CA GLN A 688 -22.86 -33.10 44.92
C GLN A 688 -23.27 -34.53 44.55
N PHE A 689 -22.32 -35.41 44.24
CA PHE A 689 -22.58 -36.81 43.96
C PHE A 689 -23.14 -37.58 45.18
N GLU A 690 -22.58 -37.42 46.39
CA GLU A 690 -23.14 -38.05 47.60
C GLU A 690 -24.55 -37.53 47.92
N LEU A 691 -24.84 -36.25 47.65
CA LEU A 691 -26.18 -35.68 47.81
C LEU A 691 -27.18 -36.29 46.82
N SER A 692 -26.81 -36.39 45.54
CA SER A 692 -27.66 -37.06 44.52
C SER A 692 -27.82 -38.57 44.76
N SER A 693 -26.89 -39.20 45.48
CA SER A 693 -26.92 -40.64 45.79
C SER A 693 -28.00 -41.06 46.80
N GLY A 694 -28.71 -40.13 47.45
CA GLY A 694 -29.99 -40.33 48.16
C GLY A 694 -30.03 -41.24 49.40
N LYS A 695 -29.05 -42.12 49.62
CA LYS A 695 -29.03 -43.12 50.69
C LYS A 695 -28.85 -42.48 52.08
N GLU A 696 -29.46 -43.07 53.11
CA GLU A 696 -29.34 -42.57 54.49
C GLU A 696 -27.87 -42.43 54.93
N GLY A 697 -27.57 -41.32 55.61
CA GLY A 697 -26.21 -40.93 55.96
C GLY A 697 -25.42 -40.22 54.85
N SER A 698 -25.99 -39.97 53.67
CA SER A 698 -25.41 -39.12 52.61
C SER A 698 -25.00 -37.73 53.13
N LEU A 699 -25.89 -37.04 53.84
CA LEU A 699 -25.65 -35.71 54.41
C LEU A 699 -24.44 -35.68 55.36
N ALA A 700 -24.28 -36.72 56.19
CA ALA A 700 -23.14 -36.83 57.11
C ALA A 700 -21.82 -37.05 56.36
N LYS A 701 -21.84 -37.85 55.28
CA LYS A 701 -20.68 -38.08 54.41
C LYS A 701 -20.32 -36.82 53.60
N CYS A 702 -21.33 -36.09 53.11
CA CYS A 702 -21.15 -34.79 52.44
C CYS A 702 -20.43 -33.78 53.36
N ARG A 703 -20.86 -33.67 54.63
CA ARG A 703 -20.16 -32.85 55.64
C ARG A 703 -18.72 -33.30 55.87
N GLN A 704 -18.47 -34.62 55.99
CA GLN A 704 -17.11 -35.16 56.11
C GLN A 704 -16.25 -34.82 54.89
N ILE A 705 -16.80 -34.88 53.67
CA ILE A 705 -16.11 -34.52 52.43
C ILE A 705 -15.76 -33.03 52.39
N TYR A 706 -16.66 -32.13 52.79
CA TYR A 706 -16.33 -30.70 52.89
C TYR A 706 -15.29 -30.41 53.99
N GLU A 707 -15.34 -31.11 55.12
CA GLU A 707 -14.32 -31.00 56.17
C GLU A 707 -12.95 -31.54 55.75
N GLU A 708 -12.89 -32.65 55.00
CA GLU A 708 -11.64 -33.18 54.40
C GLU A 708 -11.10 -32.26 53.30
N ALA A 709 -11.98 -31.68 52.47
CA ALA A 709 -11.63 -30.70 51.46
C ALA A 709 -11.03 -29.43 52.09
N ASN A 710 -11.64 -28.85 53.13
CA ASN A 710 -11.09 -27.66 53.79
C ASN A 710 -9.74 -27.96 54.49
N LYS A 711 -9.56 -29.17 55.05
CA LYS A 711 -8.29 -29.62 55.63
C LYS A 711 -7.17 -29.78 54.59
N THR A 712 -7.48 -30.28 53.40
CA THR A 712 -6.50 -30.44 52.31
C THR A 712 -6.18 -29.11 51.62
N MET A 713 -7.19 -28.32 51.28
CA MET A 713 -7.04 -26.99 50.64
C MET A 713 -6.33 -25.96 51.52
N ARG A 714 -6.19 -26.20 52.84
CA ARG A 714 -5.38 -25.36 53.73
C ARG A 714 -3.90 -25.26 53.30
N ASN A 715 -3.38 -26.29 52.64
CA ASN A 715 -1.98 -26.34 52.21
C ASN A 715 -1.76 -25.78 50.79
N CYS A 716 -2.82 -25.32 50.11
CA CYS A 716 -2.76 -24.80 48.75
C CYS A 716 -2.57 -23.27 48.74
N GLU A 717 -1.80 -22.76 47.78
CA GLU A 717 -1.48 -21.33 47.69
C GLU A 717 -2.66 -20.48 47.20
N GLU A 718 -3.55 -21.05 46.39
CA GLU A 718 -4.72 -20.35 45.83
C GLU A 718 -5.91 -20.27 46.80
N LYS A 719 -5.94 -19.16 47.55
CA LYS A 719 -7.03 -18.83 48.48
C LYS A 719 -8.40 -18.70 47.82
N GLU A 720 -8.46 -18.35 46.54
CA GLU A 720 -9.72 -18.18 45.81
C GLU A 720 -10.43 -19.52 45.59
N GLU A 721 -9.70 -20.61 45.31
CA GLU A 721 -10.27 -21.95 45.28
C GLU A 721 -10.88 -22.33 46.64
N ARG A 722 -10.17 -22.06 47.75
CA ARG A 722 -10.66 -22.35 49.10
C ARG A 722 -11.89 -21.51 49.47
N LEU A 723 -12.02 -20.28 48.96
CA LEU A 723 -13.25 -19.49 49.10
C LEU A 723 -14.42 -20.16 48.36
N MET A 724 -14.24 -20.55 47.09
CA MET A 724 -15.29 -21.23 46.30
C MET A 724 -15.78 -22.52 46.99
N LEU A 725 -14.88 -23.25 47.66
CA LEU A 725 -15.24 -24.41 48.48
C LEU A 725 -16.13 -24.02 49.67
N LEU A 726 -15.75 -22.99 50.44
CA LEU A 726 -16.54 -22.54 51.60
C LEU A 726 -17.88 -21.92 51.19
N GLU A 727 -17.96 -21.21 50.07
CA GLU A 727 -19.22 -20.72 49.50
C GLU A 727 -20.15 -21.89 49.11
N SER A 728 -19.61 -22.96 48.51
CA SER A 728 -20.40 -24.17 48.20
C SER A 728 -20.87 -24.93 49.45
N TRP A 729 -20.01 -25.05 50.48
CA TRP A 729 -20.39 -25.65 51.77
C TRP A 729 -21.44 -24.78 52.50
N ARG A 730 -21.30 -23.45 52.46
CA ARG A 730 -22.30 -22.50 52.95
C ARG A 730 -23.64 -22.73 52.27
N SER A 731 -23.71 -22.80 50.93
CA SER A 731 -24.98 -23.06 50.23
C SER A 731 -25.59 -24.42 50.61
N PHE A 732 -24.76 -25.46 50.79
CA PHE A 732 -25.22 -26.76 51.26
C PHE A 732 -25.80 -26.72 52.68
N GLU A 733 -25.13 -26.05 53.64
CA GLU A 733 -25.70 -25.90 54.98
C GLU A 733 -26.89 -24.93 54.98
N GLU A 734 -26.95 -23.92 54.11
CA GLU A 734 -28.13 -23.06 53.94
C GLU A 734 -29.39 -23.87 53.56
N GLU A 735 -29.25 -24.87 52.69
CA GLU A 735 -30.32 -25.79 52.27
C GLU A 735 -30.61 -26.94 53.26
N PHE A 736 -29.58 -27.58 53.84
CA PHE A 736 -29.71 -28.84 54.61
C PHE A 736 -29.18 -28.78 56.06
N GLY A 737 -28.74 -27.62 56.53
CA GLY A 737 -28.03 -27.42 57.79
C GLY A 737 -28.86 -26.87 58.95
N THR A 738 -28.42 -27.19 60.17
CA THR A 738 -28.98 -26.58 61.39
C THR A 738 -28.45 -25.15 61.56
N VAL A 739 -29.11 -24.33 62.39
CA VAL A 739 -28.62 -22.96 62.68
C VAL A 739 -27.20 -22.98 63.26
N SER A 740 -26.86 -23.99 64.06
CA SER A 740 -25.52 -24.15 64.63
C SER A 740 -24.46 -24.54 63.58
N ASP A 741 -24.81 -25.33 62.57
CA ASP A 741 -23.93 -25.65 61.45
C ASP A 741 -23.71 -24.46 60.52
N LYS A 742 -24.76 -23.67 60.24
CA LYS A 742 -24.67 -22.42 59.47
C LYS A 742 -23.69 -21.44 60.14
N GLU A 743 -23.87 -21.20 61.43
CA GLU A 743 -22.94 -20.39 62.23
C GLU A 743 -21.50 -20.94 62.23
N ARG A 744 -21.32 -22.26 62.17
CA ARG A 744 -19.99 -22.90 62.14
C ARG A 744 -19.28 -22.66 60.81
N VAL A 745 -20.00 -22.68 59.68
CA VAL A 745 -19.43 -22.36 58.36
C VAL A 745 -19.22 -20.85 58.18
N ASP A 746 -20.15 -20.00 58.64
CA ASP A 746 -19.99 -18.54 58.61
C ASP A 746 -18.71 -18.07 59.33
N LYS A 747 -18.36 -18.71 60.46
CA LYS A 747 -17.13 -18.41 61.23
C LYS A 747 -15.83 -18.83 60.51
N LEU A 748 -15.90 -19.59 59.41
CA LEU A 748 -14.75 -19.99 58.59
C LEU A 748 -14.56 -19.10 57.35
N MET A 749 -15.55 -18.26 57.00
CA MET A 749 -15.49 -17.40 55.81
C MET A 749 -14.37 -16.35 55.90
N PRO A 750 -13.63 -16.07 54.81
CA PRO A 750 -12.52 -15.12 54.83
C PRO A 750 -12.98 -13.67 54.74
N GLU A 751 -12.27 -12.77 55.45
CA GLU A 751 -12.42 -11.33 55.24
C GLU A 751 -11.73 -10.90 53.93
N LYS A 752 -12.42 -10.10 53.11
CA LYS A 752 -11.92 -9.58 51.84
C LYS A 752 -11.18 -8.25 52.05
N VAL A 753 -9.86 -8.30 52.19
CA VAL A 753 -9.02 -7.15 52.53
C VAL A 753 -8.36 -6.56 51.28
N LYS A 754 -8.44 -5.23 51.10
CA LYS A 754 -7.67 -4.54 50.06
C LYS A 754 -6.18 -4.50 50.43
N LYS A 755 -5.31 -5.00 49.55
CA LYS A 755 -3.86 -4.88 49.66
C LYS A 755 -3.29 -4.16 48.43
N ARG A 756 -2.13 -3.53 48.60
CA ARG A 756 -1.39 -2.88 47.52
C ARG A 756 -0.12 -3.67 47.24
N ARG A 757 0.06 -4.17 46.02
CA ARG A 757 1.32 -4.74 45.54
C ARG A 757 2.04 -3.71 44.67
N LYS A 758 3.37 -3.66 44.75
CA LYS A 758 4.15 -3.02 43.69
C LYS A 758 4.04 -3.85 42.42
N VAL A 759 3.94 -3.20 41.27
CA VAL A 759 4.09 -3.86 39.97
C VAL A 759 5.45 -3.48 39.41
N GLN A 760 6.17 -4.46 38.88
CA GLN A 760 7.32 -4.23 38.03
C GLN A 760 6.88 -4.41 36.59
N ALA A 761 7.28 -3.49 35.70
CA ALA A 761 7.16 -3.73 34.25
C ALA A 761 8.18 -4.79 33.82
N ASP A 762 8.01 -5.37 32.62
CA ASP A 762 8.93 -6.39 32.08
C ASP A 762 10.40 -5.89 31.98
N ASP A 763 10.62 -4.58 31.91
CA ASP A 763 11.95 -3.92 31.97
C ASP A 763 12.50 -3.74 33.40
N GLY A 764 11.87 -4.30 34.44
CA GLY A 764 12.37 -4.35 35.82
C GLY A 764 12.28 -3.04 36.63
N SER A 765 11.63 -2.00 36.12
CA SER A 765 11.39 -0.74 36.85
C SER A 765 10.06 -0.73 37.61
N ASP A 766 10.04 -0.07 38.78
CA ASP A 766 8.87 0.06 39.68
C ASP A 766 7.70 0.83 39.03
N ALA A 767 6.78 0.12 38.40
CA ALA A 767 5.61 0.61 37.67
C ALA A 767 4.40 0.88 38.58
N GLY A 768 4.63 1.49 39.75
CA GLY A 768 3.58 1.91 40.68
C GLY A 768 2.98 0.80 41.53
N TRP A 769 1.72 1.01 41.97
CA TRP A 769 1.01 0.14 42.91
C TRP A 769 -0.34 -0.32 42.34
N GLU A 770 -0.57 -1.63 42.30
CA GLU A 770 -1.89 -2.21 42.06
C GLU A 770 -2.62 -2.46 43.38
N GLU A 771 -3.88 -2.04 43.45
CA GLU A 771 -4.82 -2.51 44.47
C GLU A 771 -5.40 -3.86 44.04
N TYR A 772 -5.10 -4.91 44.80
CA TYR A 772 -5.70 -6.23 44.67
C TYR A 772 -6.45 -6.59 45.95
N PHE A 773 -7.42 -7.49 45.84
CA PHE A 773 -8.07 -8.05 47.02
C PHE A 773 -7.29 -9.30 47.45
N ASP A 774 -6.98 -9.40 48.74
CA ASP A 774 -6.46 -10.61 49.36
C ASP A 774 -7.48 -11.11 50.38
N TYR A 775 -7.74 -12.41 50.35
CA TYR A 775 -8.66 -13.06 51.27
C TYR A 775 -7.89 -13.53 52.51
N ILE A 776 -8.45 -13.29 53.70
CA ILE A 776 -7.83 -13.68 54.96
C ILE A 776 -8.81 -14.57 55.73
N PHE A 777 -8.54 -15.88 55.73
CA PHE A 777 -9.29 -16.83 56.56
C PHE A 777 -8.99 -16.58 58.05
N PRO A 778 -10.00 -16.55 58.94
CA PRO A 778 -9.81 -16.25 60.36
C PRO A 778 -8.79 -17.18 61.07
N GLU A 779 -8.73 -18.45 60.67
CA GLU A 779 -7.79 -19.42 61.23
C GLU A 779 -6.33 -19.16 60.84
N ASP A 780 -6.07 -18.64 59.64
CA ASP A 780 -4.69 -18.40 59.18
C ASP A 780 -4.19 -17.00 59.62
N ALA A 781 -5.10 -16.09 60.00
CA ALA A 781 -4.73 -14.89 60.75
C ALA A 781 -4.11 -15.21 62.12
N ALA A 782 -4.44 -16.37 62.73
CA ALA A 782 -3.84 -16.82 63.98
C ALA A 782 -2.33 -17.15 63.87
N ASN A 783 -1.85 -17.45 62.65
CA ASN A 783 -0.44 -17.74 62.38
C ASN A 783 0.44 -16.47 62.26
N GLN A 784 -0.13 -15.25 62.29
CA GLN A 784 0.66 -14.01 62.34
C GLN A 784 0.58 -13.33 63.72
N PRO A 785 1.61 -13.47 64.59
CA PRO A 785 1.55 -12.96 65.97
C PRO A 785 1.37 -11.44 66.04
N ASN A 786 1.87 -10.70 65.05
CA ASN A 786 1.84 -9.24 64.99
C ASN A 786 0.41 -8.67 64.95
N LEU A 787 -0.58 -9.43 64.44
CA LEU A 787 -1.97 -8.97 64.37
C LEU A 787 -2.67 -8.97 65.74
N LYS A 788 -2.29 -9.86 66.67
CA LYS A 788 -2.86 -9.85 68.04
C LYS A 788 -2.48 -8.58 68.80
N LEU A 789 -1.24 -8.11 68.66
CA LEU A 789 -0.79 -6.85 69.27
C LEU A 789 -1.56 -5.65 68.71
N LEU A 790 -1.79 -5.63 67.39
CA LEU A 790 -2.56 -4.58 66.71
C LEU A 790 -4.06 -4.61 67.07
N ALA A 791 -4.65 -5.79 67.22
CA ALA A 791 -6.02 -5.94 67.70
C ALA A 791 -6.19 -5.45 69.15
N MET A 792 -5.25 -5.80 70.04
CA MET A 792 -5.20 -5.27 71.41
C MET A 792 -4.99 -3.76 71.44
N ALA A 793 -4.12 -3.20 70.60
CA ALA A 793 -3.93 -1.75 70.49
C ALA A 793 -5.20 -1.03 69.96
N LYS A 794 -5.96 -1.65 69.05
CA LYS A 794 -7.24 -1.12 68.55
C LYS A 794 -8.35 -1.20 69.60
N LEU A 795 -8.39 -2.27 70.40
CA LEU A 795 -9.27 -2.40 71.58
C LEU A 795 -8.91 -1.37 72.66
N TRP A 796 -7.63 -1.20 72.97
CA TRP A 796 -7.14 -0.19 73.90
C TRP A 796 -7.49 1.22 73.43
N LYS A 797 -7.32 1.54 72.14
CA LYS A 797 -7.77 2.82 71.59
C LYS A 797 -9.29 2.99 71.67
N LYS A 798 -10.08 1.93 71.44
CA LYS A 798 -11.54 2.01 71.60
C LYS A 798 -11.93 2.24 73.08
N GLN A 799 -11.22 1.63 74.02
CA GLN A 799 -11.35 1.88 75.46
C GLN A 799 -10.80 3.25 75.91
N GLN A 800 -9.90 3.88 75.15
CA GLN A 800 -9.59 5.30 75.34
C GLN A 800 -10.73 6.18 74.85
N GLN A 801 -11.29 5.92 73.67
CA GLN A 801 -12.43 6.71 73.17
C GLN A 801 -13.66 6.53 74.05
N GLU A 802 -13.99 5.32 74.50
CA GLU A 802 -15.05 5.06 75.49
C GLU A 802 -14.79 5.68 76.89
N LYS A 803 -13.59 6.24 77.12
CA LYS A 803 -13.27 7.06 78.29
C LYS A 803 -13.26 8.55 77.98
N GLU A 804 -12.74 8.97 76.83
CA GLU A 804 -12.82 10.35 76.35
C GLU A 804 -14.28 10.79 76.16
N ASP A 805 -15.13 9.89 75.65
CA ASP A 805 -16.59 10.06 75.50
C ASP A 805 -17.30 10.06 76.88
N ALA A 806 -16.71 9.46 77.92
CA ALA A 806 -17.25 9.43 79.29
C ALA A 806 -16.72 10.55 80.21
N GLU A 807 -15.60 11.19 79.84
CA GLU A 807 -15.03 12.35 80.53
C GLU A 807 -15.50 13.70 79.91
N GLN A 808 -16.25 13.68 78.80
CA GLN A 808 -16.74 14.87 78.09
C GLN A 808 -18.19 15.30 78.38
N ASP A 809 -18.99 14.52 79.12
CA ASP A 809 -20.40 14.87 79.42
C ASP A 809 -20.77 14.73 80.92
N PRO A 810 -20.24 15.59 81.82
CA PRO A 810 -20.35 15.44 83.27
C PRO A 810 -21.47 16.29 83.91
N ASP A 811 -22.60 16.52 83.24
CA ASP A 811 -23.64 17.46 83.73
C ASP A 811 -25.08 17.07 83.33
N LYS A 812 -25.54 15.86 83.72
CA LYS A 812 -26.96 15.46 83.53
C LYS A 812 -27.55 14.37 84.46
N ASP A 813 -27.26 14.44 85.76
CA ASP A 813 -28.10 13.82 86.80
C ASP A 813 -28.94 14.92 87.51
N ILE A 814 -30.11 14.54 88.05
CA ILE A 814 -31.24 15.41 88.47
C ILE A 814 -32.07 15.84 87.24
N ASP A 815 -33.22 15.24 86.94
CA ASP A 815 -34.39 15.18 87.83
C ASP A 815 -35.35 13.98 87.57
N GLU A 816 -36.33 13.84 88.48
CA GLU A 816 -37.59 13.06 88.36
C GLU A 816 -37.54 11.57 87.94
N SER A 817 -37.49 10.71 88.96
CA SER A 817 -38.24 9.45 88.98
C SER A 817 -39.77 9.67 89.06
N GLU A 818 -40.55 8.62 88.74
CA GLU A 818 -42.03 8.51 88.84
C GLU A 818 -42.87 8.91 87.59
N SER A 819 -42.99 8.01 86.61
CA SER A 819 -44.29 7.50 86.12
C SER A 819 -44.18 6.15 85.41
#